data_AF-A0A961HTI3-F1
#
_entry.id   AF-A0A961HTI3-F1
#
_cell.length_a   1.000
_cell.length_b   1.000
_cell.length_c   1.000
_cell.angle_alpha   90.00
_cell.angle_beta   90.00
_cell.angle_gamma   90.00
#
_symmetry.space_group_name_H-M   'P 1'
#
loop_
_entity.id
_entity.type
_entity.pdbx_description
1 polymer ?
#
loop_
_entity_poly.entity_id
_entity_poly.type
_entity_poly.pdbx_seq_one_letter_code
_entity_poly.pdbx_strand_id
1 'polypeptide(L)'
;MVGARAQYTVQHRRKEIHFNHLPAFRFGDGDYRAREYNWTFFARGDGNLGADGSFQFELPATGLETENKDIGLENVKLVAPLEFSIEGRVRDVDDKSVVNTKLIPVYPGTLLPGISVNRYYQSSDKPFQFQLIAVTPQGTPGGNMPAVAHIIRNEWKTIQSRGPGGTLQRTNTLVRTPIYEKAVTLSNAPQPFEYKVDKAGWYSLIVRGANGGAYSRVSFYAFGSGFYGWNFPDDDRVELLPDRQEYNVGDTARILIQSPFKSARAIVSVERENIYWQKTYDIEGNGEPIEVPILAEYAPTVYVSVMLVRGRVEADQVPNPDEEEEDLGRPQFKMGYAQLTVSPEQYRLPLTIQTNRPFYAPRDPVTLTIQTAPHAEVTLAVADRAVLDLINYHYGDPMEAFYKNWPHGLVAMENLESLIRQLTYTRKGQSPGGKALEEESRQAMDGGFDRDGEDGLRKNFKHTAEWSPALRADADGKVTLRFELPDNLTTFRVMALASRQGKFATTEHEFRVQQPLVVQPLVPRFIRPGDELQMGAVIVNQSGKDARIQVQMESPLLTFKGRNSTQGEITIPSGQSREIAFTGTLNTNEYTSIKNKIIDQLRNNADVYTEGIRATRVVGTINAQVLNTAAFNDAGIAPSGLRDRVQFDFPVREQPPAEAFSLAGHVNAGDTESEGAQLPAASELVDGIGHLEVSLSNTALVGLERAFQFYHLNPYYCLEQRASAYLLSMTAGDLLRGFQQGAPSEQDYNFTESTKFFIDVLSEFQNEDGGFRLWKSHPSVSYPYLTAYVVFVLQVARENGNDFDEGVYDRAVTYLKNYVRNPSADDRRYVIETMSFIAYILAREGQPQTTLENYLLENVTALSLRGRAHLTMALFLHRQPNDFKNDADLSALYQFFQNRMEFTTRKISFKEEYSGPYTRSFYARGTTMAMLLQVFMALDPQNQLIPQMVQYSISREGNAYWRDSHSVGNLAYALRVYHKKYEQMDGKTTAQILLNKQVLLEQEFARPVLQRFTNQQPLTALYNKVPPGQVHPLEVLNPGTGRVYYTATLQYLPRLAKVDPRDEGIEVRREVVELSGVSGAADISRTLKVLPDGATLTRGELYLHRLVVINPKPAFHFALIDPLPSTSEAVQASFATESGSMNRFLQSTRSEHTQYWWMGGREYYDYRDDRVVITQSYLNPGIHEFFYFARPLVRGDAYHPPAQATLMYEPEIFGRTGGGSLKVQ
;
A
#
# COMPACT_ATOMS: atom_id res chain seq x y z
N MET A 1 10.70 34.80 16.48
CA MET A 1 10.42 34.78 15.02
C MET A 1 10.03 36.15 14.45
N VAL A 2 10.32 37.28 15.10
CA VAL A 2 10.10 38.61 14.49
C VAL A 2 10.94 38.73 13.22
N GLY A 3 10.33 39.11 12.09
CA GLY A 3 11.00 39.23 10.79
C GLY A 3 11.22 37.92 10.03
N ALA A 4 10.72 36.78 10.54
CA ALA A 4 10.78 35.49 9.85
C ALA A 4 10.02 35.53 8.52
N ARG A 5 10.52 34.85 7.48
CA ARG A 5 9.85 34.81 6.17
C ARG A 5 8.60 33.94 6.26
N ALA A 6 7.48 34.46 5.78
CA ALA A 6 6.21 33.77 5.69
C ALA A 6 5.75 33.66 4.22
N GLN A 7 5.19 32.52 3.85
CA GLN A 7 4.62 32.26 2.53
C GLN A 7 3.22 31.68 2.69
N TYR A 8 2.36 31.90 1.71
CA TYR A 8 1.03 31.28 1.68
C TYR A 8 0.67 30.75 0.29
N THR A 9 -0.13 29.70 0.26
CA THR A 9 -0.76 29.14 -0.94
C THR A 9 -2.23 28.85 -0.65
N VAL A 10 -3.10 29.19 -1.59
CA VAL A 10 -4.55 29.02 -1.46
C VAL A 10 -5.07 28.15 -2.59
N GLN A 11 -5.84 27.13 -2.21
CA GLN A 11 -6.64 26.32 -3.13
C GLN A 11 -8.11 26.39 -2.69
N HIS A 12 -9.05 26.12 -3.59
CA HIS A 12 -10.48 26.12 -3.26
C HIS A 12 -11.25 24.93 -3.84
N ARG A 13 -12.38 24.60 -3.20
CA ARG A 13 -13.40 23.63 -3.67
C ARG A 13 -14.80 24.07 -3.23
N ARG A 14 -15.86 23.42 -3.72
CA ARG A 14 -17.25 23.67 -3.26
C ARG A 14 -17.48 23.06 -1.86
N LYS A 15 -18.33 23.70 -1.05
CA LYS A 15 -18.64 23.27 0.34
C LYS A 15 -20.12 23.36 0.64
N GLU A 16 -20.70 22.32 1.24
CA GLU A 16 -22.03 22.40 1.84
C GLU A 16 -21.99 23.04 3.24
N ILE A 17 -22.96 23.90 3.57
CA ILE A 17 -23.01 24.60 4.86
C ILE A 17 -24.09 23.99 5.74
N HIS A 18 -23.68 23.61 6.96
CA HIS A 18 -24.56 23.11 8.01
C HIS A 18 -24.36 23.93 9.30
N PHE A 19 -25.45 24.25 10.00
CA PHE A 19 -25.43 24.91 11.31
C PHE A 19 -26.20 24.06 12.32
N ASN A 20 -25.53 23.55 13.35
CA ASN A 20 -26.10 22.63 14.33
C ASN A 20 -27.33 23.20 15.07
N HIS A 21 -27.39 24.53 15.26
CA HIS A 21 -28.53 25.21 15.90
C HIS A 21 -29.67 25.58 14.93
N LEU A 22 -29.48 25.35 13.63
CA LEU A 22 -30.51 25.46 12.59
C LEU A 22 -30.58 24.17 11.76
N PRO A 23 -30.75 22.99 12.39
CA PRO A 23 -30.60 21.69 11.72
C PRO A 23 -31.66 21.45 10.63
N ALA A 24 -32.80 22.13 10.73
CA ALA A 24 -33.90 22.08 9.76
C ALA A 24 -33.66 22.92 8.50
N PHE A 25 -32.72 23.87 8.53
CA PHE A 25 -32.43 24.74 7.39
C PHE A 25 -31.30 24.18 6.52
N ARG A 26 -31.35 24.49 5.23
CA ARG A 26 -30.30 24.18 4.24
C ARG A 26 -29.73 25.48 3.68
N PHE A 27 -28.41 25.48 3.47
CA PHE A 27 -27.64 26.63 3.01
C PHE A 27 -26.71 26.20 1.86
N GLY A 28 -26.95 26.71 0.65
CA GLY A 28 -26.24 26.30 -0.56
C GLY A 28 -26.94 25.16 -1.33
N ASP A 29 -26.16 24.30 -1.97
CA ASP A 29 -26.66 23.26 -2.86
C ASP A 29 -26.60 21.85 -2.23
N GLY A 30 -27.71 21.44 -1.60
CA GLY A 30 -27.79 20.15 -0.89
C GLY A 30 -28.11 18.92 -1.77
N ASP A 31 -28.25 19.08 -3.09
CA ASP A 31 -28.81 18.06 -4.01
C ASP A 31 -27.83 17.61 -5.14
N TYR A 32 -26.52 17.96 -5.09
CA TYR A 32 -25.57 17.73 -6.21
C TYR A 32 -24.48 16.66 -5.93
N ARG A 33 -24.13 15.86 -6.96
CA ARG A 33 -23.29 14.64 -6.87
C ARG A 33 -21.77 14.92 -6.75
N ALA A 34 -21.07 13.97 -6.11
CA ALA A 34 -19.69 14.02 -5.61
C ALA A 34 -18.51 14.24 -6.59
N ARG A 35 -18.73 14.64 -7.85
CA ARG A 35 -17.64 14.74 -8.86
C ARG A 35 -16.86 16.07 -8.86
N GLU A 36 -17.24 17.06 -8.05
CA GLU A 36 -16.61 18.40 -8.02
C GLU A 36 -15.81 18.71 -6.75
N TYR A 37 -15.42 17.70 -5.96
CA TYR A 37 -14.65 17.88 -4.72
C TYR A 37 -13.13 18.07 -4.90
N ASN A 38 -12.63 18.22 -6.13
CA ASN A 38 -11.20 18.42 -6.40
C ASN A 38 -10.75 19.85 -6.05
N TRP A 39 -9.54 19.98 -5.50
CA TRP A 39 -8.93 21.26 -5.15
C TRP A 39 -8.40 21.98 -6.38
N THR A 40 -8.76 23.26 -6.53
CA THR A 40 -8.28 24.13 -7.61
C THR A 40 -7.36 25.20 -7.04
N PHE A 41 -6.22 25.45 -7.68
CA PHE A 41 -5.31 26.54 -7.28
C PHE A 41 -6.01 27.91 -7.39
N PHE A 42 -5.81 28.77 -6.40
CA PHE A 42 -6.39 30.10 -6.34
C PHE A 42 -5.34 31.21 -6.34
N ALA A 43 -4.44 31.23 -5.36
CA ALA A 43 -3.48 32.32 -5.15
C ALA A 43 -2.26 31.88 -4.34
N ARG A 44 -1.17 32.66 -4.38
CA ARG A 44 0.03 32.50 -3.56
C ARG A 44 0.74 33.84 -3.33
N GLY A 45 1.55 33.93 -2.28
CA GLY A 45 2.42 35.08 -2.03
C GLY A 45 3.38 34.86 -0.85
N ASP A 46 4.25 35.85 -0.60
CA ASP A 46 5.22 35.83 0.50
C ASP A 46 5.44 37.21 1.13
N GLY A 47 6.01 37.22 2.32
CA GLY A 47 6.38 38.39 3.09
C GLY A 47 7.12 38.03 4.38
N ASN A 48 7.14 38.93 5.36
CA ASN A 48 7.80 38.71 6.64
C ASN A 48 6.83 38.88 7.80
N LEU A 49 7.03 38.13 8.89
CA LEU A 49 6.30 38.29 10.14
C LEU A 49 6.61 39.66 10.78
N GLY A 50 5.58 40.34 11.26
CA GLY A 50 5.69 41.56 12.06
C GLY A 50 6.33 41.34 13.44
N ALA A 51 6.47 42.43 14.20
CA ALA A 51 7.02 42.41 15.56
C ALA A 51 6.18 41.60 16.56
N ASP A 52 4.90 41.41 16.27
CA ASP A 52 3.95 40.58 17.00
C ASP A 52 3.92 39.11 16.51
N GLY A 53 4.70 38.78 15.47
CA GLY A 53 4.72 37.47 14.84
C GLY A 53 3.58 37.21 13.84
N SER A 54 2.84 38.25 13.39
CA SER A 54 1.74 38.10 12.44
C SER A 54 2.17 38.42 10.99
N PHE A 55 1.53 37.78 10.02
CA PHE A 55 1.64 38.11 8.60
C PHE A 55 0.25 38.18 7.97
N GLN A 56 -0.02 39.27 7.26
CA GLN A 56 -1.32 39.58 6.67
C GLN A 56 -1.18 39.67 5.15
N PHE A 57 -2.17 39.12 4.44
CA PHE A 57 -2.27 39.18 2.98
C PHE A 57 -3.73 39.31 2.56
N GLU A 58 -3.96 39.86 1.37
CA GLU A 58 -5.29 40.03 0.79
C GLU A 58 -5.43 39.14 -0.45
N LEU A 59 -6.60 38.52 -0.60
CA LEU A 59 -6.93 37.66 -1.74
C LEU A 59 -7.99 38.35 -2.61
N PRO A 60 -7.79 38.45 -3.94
CA PRO A 60 -8.81 39.02 -4.82
C PRO A 60 -10.01 38.06 -4.90
N ALA A 61 -11.23 38.54 -4.60
CA ALA A 61 -12.44 37.73 -4.67
C ALA A 61 -12.95 37.46 -6.11
N THR A 62 -12.27 38.01 -7.12
CA THR A 62 -12.64 37.88 -8.54
C THR A 62 -12.37 36.47 -9.06
N GLY A 63 -13.36 35.85 -9.73
CA GLY A 63 -13.23 34.51 -10.33
C GLY A 63 -13.85 33.35 -9.53
N LEU A 64 -14.52 33.64 -8.42
CA LEU A 64 -15.22 32.64 -7.57
C LEU A 64 -16.65 32.32 -8.02
N GLU A 65 -17.09 32.89 -9.15
CA GLU A 65 -18.48 32.84 -9.62
C GLU A 65 -18.64 31.72 -10.67
N THR A 66 -19.71 30.92 -10.57
CA THR A 66 -19.97 29.83 -11.53
C THR A 66 -21.38 29.93 -12.09
N GLU A 67 -21.55 30.01 -13.42
CA GLU A 67 -22.86 29.78 -14.04
C GLU A 67 -23.17 28.27 -14.01
N ASN A 68 -24.14 27.86 -13.19
CA ASN A 68 -24.58 26.47 -13.15
C ASN A 68 -25.69 26.26 -14.19
N LYS A 69 -25.35 25.64 -15.33
CA LYS A 69 -26.32 25.36 -16.41
C LYS A 69 -27.29 24.22 -16.09
N ASP A 70 -27.02 23.41 -15.07
CA ASP A 70 -27.78 22.18 -14.81
C ASP A 70 -29.04 22.36 -13.97
N ILE A 71 -29.30 23.54 -13.40
CA ILE A 71 -30.41 23.75 -12.46
C ILE A 71 -31.69 24.32 -13.10
N GLY A 72 -31.73 24.43 -14.43
CA GLY A 72 -32.92 24.87 -15.18
C GLY A 72 -33.14 26.38 -15.22
N LEU A 73 -32.22 27.20 -14.68
CA LEU A 73 -32.28 28.67 -14.73
C LEU A 73 -31.22 29.20 -15.70
N GLU A 74 -31.60 29.48 -16.95
CA GLU A 74 -30.69 30.05 -17.95
C GLU A 74 -30.38 31.53 -17.62
N ASN A 75 -29.12 31.94 -17.80
CA ASN A 75 -28.64 33.32 -17.58
C ASN A 75 -28.79 33.85 -16.14
N VAL A 76 -28.88 32.96 -15.15
CA VAL A 76 -29.02 33.29 -13.72
C VAL A 76 -27.74 32.94 -12.97
N LYS A 77 -26.95 33.94 -12.57
CA LYS A 77 -25.62 33.79 -11.95
C LYS A 77 -25.65 33.32 -10.49
N LEU A 78 -25.35 32.06 -10.19
CA LEU A 78 -25.35 31.57 -8.82
C LEU A 78 -23.94 31.53 -8.22
N VAL A 79 -23.82 31.91 -6.95
CA VAL A 79 -22.54 31.86 -6.23
C VAL A 79 -22.66 30.85 -5.11
N ALA A 80 -21.96 29.74 -5.26
CA ALA A 80 -21.96 28.65 -4.29
C ALA A 80 -20.99 28.95 -3.14
N PRO A 81 -21.29 28.49 -1.92
CA PRO A 81 -20.30 28.45 -0.85
C PRO A 81 -19.10 27.57 -1.20
N LEU A 82 -17.91 28.02 -0.82
CA LEU A 82 -16.63 27.38 -1.10
C LEU A 82 -15.89 27.03 0.20
N GLU A 83 -14.88 26.19 0.09
CA GLU A 83 -13.87 25.97 1.10
C GLU A 83 -12.51 26.32 0.52
N PHE A 84 -11.77 27.20 1.19
CA PHE A 84 -10.39 27.50 0.89
C PHE A 84 -9.48 26.65 1.75
N SER A 85 -8.50 26.00 1.15
CA SER A 85 -7.33 25.44 1.83
C SER A 85 -6.24 26.49 1.77
N ILE A 86 -5.97 27.13 2.91
CA ILE A 86 -4.88 28.09 3.07
C ILE A 86 -3.72 27.38 3.73
N GLU A 87 -2.67 27.13 2.97
CA GLU A 87 -1.40 26.62 3.46
C GLU A 87 -0.49 27.79 3.78
N GLY A 88 -0.09 27.93 5.04
CA GLY A 88 0.87 28.92 5.50
C GLY A 88 2.19 28.26 5.88
N ARG A 89 3.31 28.81 5.40
CA ARG A 89 4.67 28.35 5.71
C ARG A 89 5.42 29.47 6.40
N VAL A 90 6.01 29.19 7.56
CA VAL A 90 6.92 30.11 8.25
C VAL A 90 8.30 29.49 8.29
N ARG A 91 9.33 30.26 7.90
CA ARG A 91 10.73 29.85 7.94
C ARG A 91 11.44 30.53 9.12
N ASP A 92 12.05 29.74 9.99
CA ASP A 92 12.83 30.25 11.13
C ASP A 92 14.26 30.64 10.73
N VAL A 93 15.03 31.21 11.65
CA VAL A 93 16.42 31.65 11.46
C VAL A 93 17.39 30.52 11.08
N ASP A 94 17.03 29.26 11.36
CA ASP A 94 17.78 28.09 10.92
C ASP A 94 17.35 27.56 9.54
N ASP A 95 16.56 28.36 8.81
CA ASP A 95 15.98 28.09 7.49
C ASP A 95 15.05 26.86 7.42
N LYS A 96 14.70 26.26 8.57
CA LYS A 96 13.64 25.25 8.63
C LYS A 96 12.29 25.90 8.50
N SER A 97 11.37 25.20 7.84
CA SER A 97 10.01 25.68 7.67
C SER A 97 9.02 24.80 8.41
N VAL A 98 8.05 25.44 9.08
CA VAL A 98 6.84 24.77 9.54
C VAL A 98 5.70 25.18 8.63
N VAL A 99 4.97 24.19 8.12
CA VAL A 99 3.77 24.41 7.31
C VAL A 99 2.54 24.07 8.16
N ASN A 100 1.47 24.84 8.00
CA ASN A 100 0.16 24.48 8.51
C ASN A 100 -0.89 24.78 7.44
N THR A 101 -1.87 23.90 7.32
CA THR A 101 -2.99 24.08 6.39
C THR A 101 -4.27 24.30 7.16
N LYS A 102 -4.97 25.39 6.87
CA LYS A 102 -6.28 25.69 7.44
C LYS A 102 -7.35 25.66 6.35
N LEU A 103 -8.44 24.97 6.64
CA LEU A 103 -9.65 25.00 5.81
C LEU A 103 -10.56 26.13 6.28
N ILE A 104 -10.87 27.08 5.40
CA ILE A 104 -11.71 28.24 5.69
C ILE A 104 -12.94 28.20 4.79
N PRO A 105 -14.17 28.15 5.35
CA PRO A 105 -15.37 28.33 4.54
C PRO A 105 -15.42 29.76 4.01
N VAL A 106 -15.69 29.89 2.71
CA VAL A 106 -15.90 31.17 2.03
C VAL A 106 -17.35 31.26 1.59
N TYR A 107 -18.01 32.31 2.06
CA TYR A 107 -19.44 32.51 1.88
C TYR A 107 -19.70 33.52 0.76
N PRO A 108 -20.74 33.32 -0.05
CA PRO A 108 -21.07 34.19 -1.19
C PRO A 108 -21.51 35.61 -0.79
N GLY A 109 -21.77 35.87 0.48
CA GLY A 109 -22.17 37.19 0.98
C GLY A 109 -22.25 37.25 2.50
N THR A 110 -22.55 38.44 3.02
CA THR A 110 -22.75 38.70 4.46
C THR A 110 -24.05 38.10 5.00
N LEU A 111 -24.97 37.73 4.11
CA LEU A 111 -26.21 37.03 4.40
C LEU A 111 -26.37 35.84 3.47
N LEU A 112 -26.84 34.73 4.03
CA LEU A 112 -27.15 33.50 3.33
C LEU A 112 -28.66 33.26 3.38
N PRO A 113 -29.30 32.99 2.22
CA PRO A 113 -30.67 32.51 2.24
C PRO A 113 -30.69 31.11 2.86
N GLY A 114 -31.54 30.87 3.84
CA GLY A 114 -31.82 29.56 4.40
C GLY A 114 -33.21 29.11 4.01
N ILE A 115 -33.35 27.83 3.66
CA ILE A 115 -34.64 27.21 3.39
C ILE A 115 -34.81 26.06 4.37
N SER A 116 -35.87 26.08 5.15
CA SER A 116 -36.40 24.91 5.85
C SER A 116 -37.73 24.56 5.21
N VAL A 117 -37.98 23.27 5.03
CA VAL A 117 -39.30 22.77 4.60
C VAL A 117 -39.90 21.99 5.77
N ASN A 118 -41.15 22.26 6.11
CA ASN A 118 -41.84 21.57 7.21
C ASN A 118 -41.92 20.06 6.93
N ARG A 119 -42.24 19.71 5.67
CA ARG A 119 -42.26 18.33 5.19
C ARG A 119 -41.66 18.27 3.80
N TYR A 120 -40.60 17.48 3.63
CA TYR A 120 -39.99 17.20 2.33
C TYR A 120 -40.96 16.54 1.35
N TYR A 121 -42.11 16.06 1.83
CA TYR A 121 -43.20 15.58 1.00
C TYR A 121 -44.57 15.97 1.58
N GLN A 122 -45.57 16.15 0.71
CA GLN A 122 -46.95 16.50 1.10
C GLN A 122 -47.92 16.11 -0.01
N SER A 123 -49.19 15.89 0.34
CA SER A 123 -50.24 15.67 -0.64
C SER A 123 -50.44 16.92 -1.52
N SER A 124 -50.63 16.75 -2.83
CA SER A 124 -50.76 17.85 -3.80
C SER A 124 -51.99 18.73 -3.57
N ASP A 125 -52.95 18.27 -2.77
CA ASP A 125 -54.12 19.06 -2.36
C ASP A 125 -53.79 20.14 -1.30
N LYS A 126 -52.69 19.96 -0.55
CA LYS A 126 -52.22 20.85 0.52
C LYS A 126 -51.00 21.69 0.07
N PRO A 127 -50.87 22.93 0.56
CA PRO A 127 -49.68 23.73 0.30
C PRO A 127 -48.46 23.18 1.05
N PHE A 128 -47.30 23.26 0.41
CA PHE A 128 -46.01 23.10 1.08
C PHE A 128 -45.71 24.35 1.88
N GLN A 129 -45.31 24.14 3.14
CA GLN A 129 -44.91 25.22 4.04
C GLN A 129 -43.39 25.22 4.16
N PHE A 130 -42.79 26.30 3.68
CA PHE A 130 -41.38 26.59 3.82
C PHE A 130 -41.19 27.69 4.85
N GLN A 131 -40.03 27.68 5.49
CA GLN A 131 -39.54 28.77 6.30
C GLN A 131 -38.28 29.30 5.62
N LEU A 132 -38.31 30.59 5.28
CA LEU A 132 -37.19 31.27 4.67
C LEU A 132 -36.55 32.19 5.69
N ILE A 133 -35.22 32.19 5.76
CA ILE A 133 -34.49 33.01 6.71
C ILE A 133 -33.27 33.62 6.02
N ALA A 134 -32.83 34.79 6.47
CA ALA A 134 -31.49 35.28 6.20
C ALA A 134 -30.63 35.08 7.44
N VAL A 135 -29.52 34.37 7.30
CA VAL A 135 -28.55 34.18 8.40
C VAL A 135 -27.20 34.74 8.00
N THR A 136 -26.41 35.10 9.01
CA THR A 136 -24.99 35.39 8.83
C THR A 136 -24.21 34.11 8.50
N PRO A 137 -22.96 34.20 8.04
CA PRO A 137 -22.05 33.06 7.92
C PRO A 137 -21.85 32.22 9.19
N GLN A 138 -22.17 32.76 10.38
CA GLN A 138 -22.13 32.06 11.66
C GLN A 138 -23.45 31.34 11.97
N GLY A 139 -24.43 31.40 11.08
CA GLY A 139 -25.77 30.85 11.27
C GLY A 139 -26.63 31.67 12.22
N THR A 140 -26.19 32.86 12.65
CA THR A 140 -27.02 33.72 13.50
C THR A 140 -28.04 34.49 12.66
N PRO A 141 -29.21 34.83 13.23
CA PRO A 141 -30.20 35.70 12.58
C PRO A 141 -29.59 36.95 11.94
N GLY A 142 -29.81 37.16 10.63
CA GLY A 142 -29.25 38.27 9.85
C GLY A 142 -30.30 39.28 9.36
N GLY A 143 -29.91 40.45 8.86
CA GLY A 143 -30.84 41.51 8.44
C GLY A 143 -31.73 41.19 7.22
N ASN A 144 -32.52 42.17 6.78
CA ASN A 144 -33.40 41.99 5.62
C ASN A 144 -32.61 41.76 4.33
N MET A 145 -32.92 40.69 3.58
CA MET A 145 -32.27 40.32 2.33
C MET A 145 -33.30 40.20 1.19
N PRO A 146 -33.30 41.11 0.20
CA PRO A 146 -34.09 40.93 -1.01
C PRO A 146 -33.66 39.65 -1.75
N ALA A 147 -34.61 38.82 -2.13
CA ALA A 147 -34.37 37.54 -2.77
C ALA A 147 -35.49 37.21 -3.79
N VAL A 148 -35.25 36.19 -4.61
CA VAL A 148 -36.20 35.63 -5.58
C VAL A 148 -36.33 34.14 -5.29
N ALA A 149 -37.56 33.68 -5.11
CA ALA A 149 -37.90 32.28 -4.92
C ALA A 149 -38.39 31.68 -6.26
N HIS A 150 -37.74 30.63 -6.73
CA HIS A 150 -38.12 29.88 -7.93
C HIS A 150 -38.59 28.47 -7.53
N ILE A 151 -39.70 28.01 -8.12
CA ILE A 151 -40.07 26.59 -8.08
C ILE A 151 -39.71 25.96 -9.41
N ILE A 152 -38.88 24.92 -9.34
CA ILE A 152 -38.47 24.11 -10.48
C ILE A 152 -39.18 22.76 -10.39
N ARG A 153 -39.88 22.36 -11.45
CA ARG A 153 -40.38 20.99 -11.59
C ARG A 153 -39.28 20.13 -12.17
N ASN A 154 -38.96 19.03 -11.50
CA ASN A 154 -37.95 18.07 -11.91
C ASN A 154 -38.66 16.79 -12.38
N GLU A 155 -38.40 16.37 -13.60
CA GLU A 155 -39.07 15.21 -14.20
C GLU A 155 -38.05 14.29 -14.87
N TRP A 156 -37.98 13.03 -14.43
CA TRP A 156 -37.21 12.01 -15.13
C TRP A 156 -38.02 11.47 -16.30
N LYS A 157 -37.55 11.75 -17.51
CA LYS A 157 -38.05 11.12 -18.74
C LYS A 157 -37.30 9.83 -18.94
N THR A 158 -38.00 8.73 -18.70
CA THR A 158 -37.48 7.37 -18.85
C THR A 158 -37.93 6.81 -20.19
N ILE A 159 -36.99 6.41 -21.04
CA ILE A 159 -37.25 5.76 -22.33
C ILE A 159 -36.64 4.36 -22.27
N GLN A 160 -37.44 3.34 -22.58
CA GLN A 160 -36.96 1.96 -22.72
C GLN A 160 -36.80 1.67 -24.21
N SER A 161 -35.57 1.41 -24.65
CA SER A 161 -35.22 1.16 -26.05
C SER A 161 -34.54 -0.19 -26.20
N ARG A 162 -34.85 -0.92 -27.27
CA ARG A 162 -34.21 -2.21 -27.56
C ARG A 162 -32.79 -1.96 -28.10
N GLY A 163 -31.78 -2.42 -27.37
CA GLY A 163 -30.38 -2.31 -27.77
C GLY A 163 -29.99 -3.29 -28.90
N PRO A 164 -28.78 -3.18 -29.46
CA PRO A 164 -28.33 -4.00 -30.61
C PRO A 164 -28.39 -5.52 -30.40
N GLY A 165 -28.40 -5.98 -29.15
CA GLY A 165 -28.51 -7.40 -28.77
C GLY A 165 -29.91 -7.85 -28.36
N GLY A 166 -30.97 -7.09 -28.67
CA GLY A 166 -32.36 -7.47 -28.35
C GLY A 166 -32.80 -7.19 -26.92
N THR A 167 -31.86 -6.88 -26.01
CA THR A 167 -32.12 -6.49 -24.61
C THR A 167 -32.73 -5.09 -24.52
N LEU A 168 -33.75 -4.92 -23.67
CA LEU A 168 -34.30 -3.61 -23.36
C LEU A 168 -33.31 -2.84 -22.47
N GLN A 169 -32.94 -1.63 -22.88
CA GLN A 169 -32.10 -0.70 -22.14
C GLN A 169 -32.91 0.53 -21.76
N ARG A 170 -32.80 0.95 -20.50
CA ARG A 170 -33.51 2.13 -19.99
C ARG A 170 -32.59 3.35 -19.94
N THR A 171 -33.00 4.43 -20.59
CA THR A 171 -32.32 5.73 -20.56
C THR A 171 -33.15 6.73 -19.76
N ASN A 172 -32.58 7.28 -18.69
CA ASN A 172 -33.23 8.25 -17.81
C ASN A 172 -32.64 9.65 -18.05
N THR A 173 -33.44 10.59 -18.55
CA THR A 173 -33.04 11.99 -18.78
C THR A 173 -33.79 12.91 -17.83
N LEU A 174 -33.06 13.69 -17.03
CA LEU A 174 -33.66 14.66 -16.11
C LEU A 174 -33.99 15.96 -16.84
N VAL A 175 -35.28 16.33 -16.86
CA VAL A 175 -35.77 17.61 -17.37
C VAL A 175 -36.13 18.50 -16.19
N ARG A 176 -35.61 19.73 -16.19
CA ARG A 176 -35.90 20.75 -15.18
C ARG A 176 -36.62 21.92 -15.81
N THR A 177 -37.78 22.29 -15.26
CA THR A 177 -38.63 23.35 -15.81
C THR A 177 -38.98 24.35 -14.71
N PRO A 178 -38.57 25.62 -14.80
CA PRO A 178 -39.07 26.67 -13.92
C PRO A 178 -40.57 26.86 -14.13
N ILE A 179 -41.35 26.80 -13.05
CA ILE A 179 -42.82 26.93 -13.11
C ILE A 179 -43.37 28.05 -12.23
N TYR A 180 -42.54 28.63 -11.36
CA TYR A 180 -42.93 29.72 -10.48
C TYR A 180 -41.74 30.61 -10.17
N GLU A 181 -42.01 31.91 -10.05
CA GLU A 181 -41.05 32.92 -9.61
C GLU A 181 -41.76 33.96 -8.73
N LYS A 182 -41.13 34.36 -7.62
CA LYS A 182 -41.65 35.41 -6.73
C LYS A 182 -40.51 36.18 -6.07
N ALA A 183 -40.57 37.50 -6.11
CA ALA A 183 -39.73 38.35 -5.26
C ALA A 183 -40.14 38.21 -3.79
N VAL A 184 -39.17 37.98 -2.90
CA VAL A 184 -39.34 37.83 -1.45
C VAL A 184 -38.32 38.69 -0.71
N THR A 185 -38.57 39.02 0.55
CA THR A 185 -37.57 39.68 1.42
C THR A 185 -37.37 38.81 2.64
N LEU A 186 -36.21 38.17 2.75
CA LEU A 186 -35.86 37.32 3.89
C LEU A 186 -35.53 38.21 5.11
N SER A 187 -35.83 37.74 6.32
CA SER A 187 -35.52 38.48 7.57
C SER A 187 -34.68 37.65 8.54
N ASN A 188 -34.38 38.25 9.70
CA ASN A 188 -33.68 37.62 10.82
C ASN A 188 -34.51 36.52 11.50
N ALA A 189 -35.83 36.55 11.38
CA ALA A 189 -36.71 35.48 11.81
C ALA A 189 -37.12 34.61 10.61
N PRO A 190 -37.36 33.30 10.82
CA PRO A 190 -38.03 32.45 9.85
C PRO A 190 -39.34 33.07 9.38
N GLN A 191 -39.51 33.22 8.07
CA GLN A 191 -40.72 33.69 7.44
C GLN A 191 -41.41 32.58 6.67
N PRO A 192 -42.74 32.43 6.81
CA PRO A 192 -43.48 31.44 6.05
C PRO A 192 -43.48 31.79 4.56
N PHE A 193 -43.18 30.80 3.73
CA PHE A 193 -43.40 30.83 2.31
C PHE A 193 -44.24 29.60 1.96
N GLU A 194 -45.43 29.81 1.40
CA GLU A 194 -46.34 28.73 1.04
C GLU A 194 -46.43 28.60 -0.47
N TYR A 195 -46.37 27.37 -0.96
CA TYR A 195 -46.57 27.06 -2.37
C TYR A 195 -47.40 25.79 -2.49
N LYS A 196 -48.54 25.89 -3.19
CA LYS A 196 -49.35 24.72 -3.55
C LYS A 196 -48.95 24.26 -4.94
N VAL A 197 -48.61 22.97 -5.05
CA VAL A 197 -48.32 22.34 -6.33
C VAL A 197 -49.61 21.98 -7.06
N ASP A 198 -49.59 22.03 -8.39
CA ASP A 198 -50.76 21.64 -9.20
C ASP A 198 -50.79 20.14 -9.53
N LYS A 199 -49.65 19.45 -9.40
CA LYS A 199 -49.48 18.03 -9.77
C LYS A 199 -48.59 17.32 -8.75
N ALA A 200 -48.79 16.02 -8.59
CA ALA A 200 -47.83 15.15 -7.92
C ALA A 200 -46.49 15.15 -8.71
N GLY A 201 -45.36 15.14 -8.01
CA GLY A 201 -44.06 15.24 -8.66
C GLY A 201 -42.90 15.63 -7.74
N TRP A 202 -41.68 15.58 -8.30
CA TRP A 202 -40.47 16.12 -7.69
C TRP A 202 -40.29 17.59 -8.07
N TYR A 203 -40.07 18.43 -7.07
CA TYR A 203 -39.86 19.86 -7.22
C TYR A 203 -38.63 20.31 -6.44
N SER A 204 -38.07 21.47 -6.80
CA SER A 204 -37.06 22.16 -6.01
C SER A 204 -37.46 23.60 -5.79
N LEU A 205 -37.36 24.08 -4.56
CA LEU A 205 -37.40 25.49 -4.23
C LEU A 205 -35.97 26.03 -4.22
N ILE A 206 -35.72 27.02 -5.07
CA ILE A 206 -34.46 27.76 -5.10
C ILE A 206 -34.75 29.18 -4.58
N VAL A 207 -34.11 29.58 -3.49
CA VAL A 207 -34.17 30.96 -2.99
C VAL A 207 -32.83 31.61 -3.20
N ARG A 208 -32.80 32.65 -4.03
CA ARG A 208 -31.60 33.34 -4.47
C ARG A 208 -31.64 34.80 -4.01
N GLY A 209 -30.58 35.27 -3.37
CA GLY A 209 -30.39 36.69 -3.09
C GLY A 209 -30.38 37.54 -4.36
N ALA A 210 -31.15 38.63 -4.36
CA ALA A 210 -31.21 39.56 -5.49
C ALA A 210 -29.85 40.24 -5.75
N ASN A 211 -29.09 40.47 -4.67
CA ASN A 211 -27.75 41.03 -4.70
C ASN A 211 -26.73 39.93 -4.38
N GLY A 212 -25.70 39.76 -5.23
CA GLY A 212 -24.58 38.83 -4.99
C GLY A 212 -24.80 37.37 -5.38
N GLY A 213 -26.03 36.92 -5.68
CA GLY A 213 -26.29 35.59 -6.25
C GLY A 213 -26.11 34.40 -5.29
N ALA A 214 -25.94 34.65 -3.99
CA ALA A 214 -26.02 33.64 -2.94
C ALA A 214 -27.38 32.92 -3.02
N TYR A 215 -27.38 31.59 -2.89
CA TYR A 215 -28.61 30.82 -3.03
C TYR A 215 -28.66 29.61 -2.12
N SER A 216 -29.87 29.12 -1.92
CA SER A 216 -30.13 27.81 -1.31
C SER A 216 -31.14 27.05 -2.14
N ARG A 217 -31.00 25.72 -2.13
CA ARG A 217 -31.89 24.80 -2.83
C ARG A 217 -32.35 23.70 -1.87
N VAL A 218 -33.66 23.43 -1.90
CA VAL A 218 -34.26 22.26 -1.25
C VAL A 218 -35.19 21.57 -2.23
N SER A 219 -35.02 20.26 -2.41
CA SER A 219 -35.99 19.42 -3.12
C SER A 219 -37.13 18.98 -2.22
N PHE A 220 -38.33 18.88 -2.79
CA PHE A 220 -39.54 18.41 -2.11
C PHE A 220 -40.44 17.63 -3.08
N TYR A 221 -41.32 16.79 -2.53
CA TYR A 221 -42.07 15.78 -3.28
C TYR A 221 -43.57 15.85 -3.01
N ALA A 222 -44.36 16.13 -4.03
CA ALA A 222 -45.80 16.09 -3.94
C ALA A 222 -46.34 14.70 -4.26
N PHE A 223 -47.14 14.12 -3.34
CA PHE A 223 -47.87 12.87 -3.57
C PHE A 223 -49.36 13.14 -3.84
N GLY A 224 -50.07 12.22 -4.49
CA GLY A 224 -51.47 12.41 -4.87
C GLY A 224 -51.88 11.51 -6.03
N SER A 225 -53.13 11.66 -6.51
CA SER A 225 -53.66 10.87 -7.63
C SER A 225 -52.99 11.27 -8.94
N GLY A 226 -51.93 10.56 -9.32
CA GLY A 226 -51.20 10.77 -10.56
C GLY A 226 -49.84 10.06 -10.56
N PHE A 227 -49.48 9.46 -11.68
CA PHE A 227 -48.16 8.86 -11.87
C PHE A 227 -47.14 9.91 -12.32
N TYR A 228 -45.95 9.90 -11.74
CA TYR A 228 -44.80 10.68 -12.22
C TYR A 228 -43.53 9.83 -12.15
N GLY A 229 -42.60 10.06 -13.08
CA GLY A 229 -41.40 9.24 -13.23
C GLY A 229 -40.30 9.59 -12.21
N TRP A 230 -39.78 8.56 -11.54
CA TRP A 230 -38.55 8.63 -10.76
C TRP A 230 -37.34 8.24 -11.61
N ASN A 231 -36.14 8.40 -11.07
CA ASN A 231 -34.97 7.75 -11.66
C ASN A 231 -35.08 6.25 -11.38
N PHE A 232 -35.48 5.45 -12.37
CA PHE A 232 -35.62 4.02 -12.22
C PHE A 232 -34.42 3.30 -12.82
N PRO A 233 -33.39 2.94 -12.03
CA PRO A 233 -32.38 1.99 -12.47
C PRO A 233 -33.00 0.60 -12.66
N ASP A 234 -32.35 -0.26 -13.45
CA ASP A 234 -32.76 -1.66 -13.64
C ASP A 234 -32.34 -2.53 -12.42
N ASP A 235 -32.81 -2.17 -11.22
CA ASP A 235 -32.58 -2.89 -9.96
C ASP A 235 -33.87 -3.00 -9.10
N ASP A 236 -33.81 -3.81 -8.04
CA ASP A 236 -34.93 -4.04 -7.12
C ASP A 236 -34.93 -3.11 -5.90
N ARG A 237 -34.32 -1.93 -6.02
CA ARG A 237 -34.26 -0.96 -4.91
C ARG A 237 -35.50 -0.07 -4.88
N VAL A 238 -35.92 0.30 -3.68
CA VAL A 238 -36.85 1.42 -3.44
C VAL A 238 -36.18 2.47 -2.55
N GLU A 239 -36.34 3.74 -2.90
CA GLU A 239 -35.80 4.85 -2.11
C GLU A 239 -36.76 5.20 -0.96
N LEU A 240 -36.20 5.34 0.25
CA LEU A 240 -36.91 5.70 1.46
C LEU A 240 -36.43 7.08 1.94
N LEU A 241 -37.36 8.01 2.12
CA LEU A 241 -37.05 9.39 2.50
C LEU A 241 -37.59 9.71 3.90
N PRO A 242 -36.73 9.74 4.94
CA PRO A 242 -37.11 10.22 6.26
C PRO A 242 -37.33 11.74 6.26
N ASP A 243 -38.13 12.23 7.21
CA ASP A 243 -38.43 13.66 7.36
C ASP A 243 -37.29 14.47 7.98
N ARG A 244 -36.35 13.81 8.68
CA ARG A 244 -35.15 14.41 9.28
C ARG A 244 -33.96 13.46 9.15
N GLN A 245 -32.75 14.02 9.28
CA GLN A 245 -31.50 13.25 9.25
C GLN A 245 -31.04 12.81 10.65
N GLU A 246 -31.41 13.55 11.69
CA GLU A 246 -31.08 13.28 13.10
C GLU A 246 -32.33 13.44 13.98
N TYR A 247 -32.46 12.57 14.98
CA TYR A 247 -33.57 12.51 15.91
C TYR A 247 -33.08 12.48 17.35
N ASN A 248 -33.85 13.08 18.24
CA ASN A 248 -33.69 12.89 19.68
C ASN A 248 -34.58 11.74 20.17
N VAL A 249 -34.17 11.14 21.28
CA VAL A 249 -35.01 10.13 21.96
C VAL A 249 -36.36 10.76 22.31
N GLY A 250 -37.45 10.12 21.87
CA GLY A 250 -38.83 10.61 22.02
C GLY A 250 -39.41 11.29 20.77
N ASP A 251 -38.63 11.54 19.72
CA ASP A 251 -39.15 12.00 18.43
C ASP A 251 -39.93 10.90 17.69
N THR A 252 -40.69 11.25 16.64
CA THR A 252 -41.31 10.31 15.69
C THR A 252 -40.82 10.60 14.28
N ALA A 253 -40.12 9.64 13.66
CA ALA A 253 -39.69 9.71 12.27
C ALA A 253 -40.87 9.42 11.31
N ARG A 254 -40.97 10.19 10.23
CA ARG A 254 -41.94 9.97 9.16
C ARG A 254 -41.22 9.66 7.86
N ILE A 255 -41.45 8.49 7.28
CA ILE A 255 -40.68 7.99 6.13
C ILE A 255 -41.60 7.81 4.92
N LEU A 256 -41.29 8.51 3.83
CA LEU A 256 -41.96 8.34 2.54
C LEU A 256 -41.32 7.19 1.76
N ILE A 257 -42.15 6.35 1.15
CA ILE A 257 -41.74 5.23 0.30
C ILE A 257 -41.96 5.63 -1.17
N GLN A 258 -40.89 5.72 -1.96
CA GLN A 258 -40.99 6.04 -3.40
C GLN A 258 -41.37 4.80 -4.23
N SER A 259 -42.59 4.29 -4.04
CA SER A 259 -43.08 3.10 -4.74
C SER A 259 -43.12 3.31 -6.27
N PRO A 260 -42.51 2.42 -7.08
CA PRO A 260 -42.69 2.40 -8.54
C PRO A 260 -43.96 1.66 -8.96
N PHE A 261 -44.67 1.03 -8.02
CA PHE A 261 -45.87 0.26 -8.27
C PHE A 261 -47.12 1.13 -8.07
N LYS A 262 -48.09 1.00 -8.98
CA LYS A 262 -49.42 1.63 -8.84
C LYS A 262 -50.17 1.10 -7.61
N SER A 263 -49.93 -0.13 -7.20
CA SER A 263 -50.38 -0.70 -5.93
C SER A 263 -49.40 -1.77 -5.46
N ALA A 264 -49.12 -1.84 -4.16
CA ALA A 264 -48.25 -2.85 -3.56
C ALA A 264 -48.50 -2.98 -2.05
N ARG A 265 -48.14 -4.13 -1.47
CA ARG A 265 -48.10 -4.33 -0.01
C ARG A 265 -46.70 -4.07 0.50
N ALA A 266 -46.54 -3.21 1.50
CA ALA A 266 -45.28 -2.90 2.15
C ALA A 266 -45.13 -3.63 3.48
N ILE A 267 -44.03 -4.34 3.68
CA ILE A 267 -43.60 -4.91 4.96
C ILE A 267 -42.51 -3.99 5.50
N VAL A 268 -42.70 -3.43 6.68
CA VAL A 268 -41.81 -2.44 7.30
C VAL A 268 -41.23 -3.00 8.59
N SER A 269 -39.93 -2.87 8.79
CA SER A 269 -39.26 -3.17 10.06
C SER A 269 -38.32 -2.04 10.50
N VAL A 270 -38.20 -1.83 11.81
CA VAL A 270 -37.18 -1.01 12.44
C VAL A 270 -36.18 -1.96 13.05
N GLU A 271 -34.94 -1.88 12.61
CA GLU A 271 -33.98 -2.97 12.76
C GLU A 271 -32.53 -2.50 12.78
N ARG A 272 -31.67 -3.27 13.44
CA ARG A 272 -30.20 -3.09 13.42
C ARG A 272 -29.50 -4.43 13.64
N GLU A 273 -29.37 -4.87 14.89
CA GLU A 273 -28.89 -6.21 15.27
C GLU A 273 -30.05 -7.19 15.52
N ASN A 274 -31.22 -6.64 15.83
CA ASN A 274 -32.50 -7.33 15.98
C ASN A 274 -33.59 -6.51 15.30
N ILE A 275 -34.76 -7.13 15.08
CA ILE A 275 -35.97 -6.42 14.67
C ILE A 275 -36.61 -5.87 15.95
N TYR A 276 -36.57 -4.55 16.12
CA TYR A 276 -37.17 -3.86 17.26
C TYR A 276 -38.69 -3.73 17.09
N TRP A 277 -39.12 -3.53 15.85
CA TRP A 277 -40.52 -3.29 15.51
C TRP A 277 -40.80 -3.69 14.06
N GLN A 278 -42.02 -4.17 13.76
CA GLN A 278 -42.45 -4.48 12.39
C GLN A 278 -43.95 -4.25 12.17
N LYS A 279 -44.35 -3.87 10.95
CA LYS A 279 -45.76 -3.67 10.55
C LYS A 279 -45.95 -3.73 9.03
N THR A 280 -47.14 -4.11 8.57
CA THR A 280 -47.50 -4.13 7.13
C THR A 280 -48.46 -3.00 6.76
N TYR A 281 -48.34 -2.46 5.54
CA TYR A 281 -49.15 -1.38 4.98
C TYR A 281 -49.58 -1.71 3.54
N ASP A 282 -50.76 -1.24 3.13
CA ASP A 282 -51.19 -1.27 1.73
C ASP A 282 -50.93 0.08 1.08
N ILE A 283 -50.17 0.10 -0.02
CA ILE A 283 -49.74 1.30 -0.71
C ILE A 283 -50.45 1.38 -2.07
N GLU A 284 -51.18 2.45 -2.29
CA GLU A 284 -51.75 2.82 -3.60
C GLU A 284 -51.03 4.06 -4.15
N GLY A 285 -50.47 3.94 -5.36
CA GLY A 285 -49.70 4.98 -6.03
C GLY A 285 -48.45 5.39 -5.25
N ASN A 286 -48.21 6.70 -5.19
CA ASN A 286 -47.20 7.30 -4.32
C ASN A 286 -47.84 7.48 -2.93
N GLY A 287 -47.81 6.44 -2.09
CA GLY A 287 -48.61 6.38 -0.85
C GLY A 287 -48.20 7.35 0.26
N GLU A 288 -49.00 7.38 1.33
CA GLU A 288 -48.73 8.17 2.53
C GLU A 288 -47.48 7.68 3.29
N PRO A 289 -46.79 8.57 4.03
CA PRO A 289 -45.60 8.22 4.80
C PRO A 289 -45.93 7.36 6.02
N ILE A 290 -45.03 6.44 6.35
CA ILE A 290 -45.11 5.62 7.57
C ILE A 290 -44.52 6.37 8.77
N GLU A 291 -45.05 6.16 9.97
CA GLU A 291 -44.56 6.78 11.22
C GLU A 291 -43.83 5.76 12.11
N VAL A 292 -42.65 6.14 12.63
CA VAL A 292 -41.75 5.31 13.46
C VAL A 292 -41.31 6.10 14.72
N PRO A 293 -41.69 5.69 15.94
CA PRO A 293 -41.26 6.37 17.17
C PRO A 293 -39.79 6.08 17.49
N ILE A 294 -39.02 7.08 17.94
CA ILE A 294 -37.57 6.98 18.22
C ILE A 294 -37.32 6.70 19.71
N LEU A 295 -36.72 5.55 19.99
CA LEU A 295 -36.45 5.05 21.35
C LEU A 295 -34.97 5.21 21.74
N ALA A 296 -34.67 5.13 23.05
CA ALA A 296 -33.31 5.30 23.58
C ALA A 296 -32.33 4.23 23.05
N GLU A 297 -32.80 3.00 22.88
CA GLU A 297 -32.04 1.87 22.34
C GLU A 297 -31.66 2.01 20.85
N TYR A 298 -32.28 2.95 20.14
CA TYR A 298 -31.98 3.25 18.74
C TYR A 298 -30.72 4.11 18.59
N ALA A 299 -30.20 4.68 19.68
CA ALA A 299 -28.90 5.33 19.67
C ALA A 299 -27.78 4.32 19.35
N PRO A 300 -26.75 4.72 18.57
CA PRO A 300 -26.61 6.00 17.85
C PRO A 300 -27.26 6.00 16.46
N THR A 301 -27.71 4.85 15.98
CA THR A 301 -28.22 4.66 14.62
C THR A 301 -29.21 3.50 14.60
N VAL A 302 -30.30 3.62 13.85
CA VAL A 302 -31.25 2.51 13.57
C VAL A 302 -31.65 2.54 12.10
N TYR A 303 -32.05 1.39 11.55
CA TYR A 303 -32.47 1.29 10.16
C TYR A 303 -33.97 1.02 10.07
N VAL A 304 -34.62 1.62 9.08
CA VAL A 304 -35.98 1.25 8.69
C VAL A 304 -35.93 0.58 7.34
N SER A 305 -36.36 -0.67 7.30
CA SER A 305 -36.40 -1.53 6.14
C SER A 305 -37.82 -1.61 5.61
N VAL A 306 -37.97 -1.53 4.29
CA VAL A 306 -39.27 -1.62 3.61
C VAL A 306 -39.15 -2.56 2.43
N MET A 307 -39.99 -3.58 2.42
CA MET A 307 -40.16 -4.50 1.30
C MET A 307 -41.54 -4.33 0.67
N LEU A 308 -41.58 -3.86 -0.58
CA LEU A 308 -42.78 -3.77 -1.40
C LEU A 308 -43.00 -5.07 -2.16
N VAL A 309 -44.22 -5.59 -2.14
CA VAL A 309 -44.64 -6.79 -2.87
C VAL A 309 -45.84 -6.44 -3.74
N ARG A 310 -45.73 -6.70 -5.04
CA ARG A 310 -46.81 -6.53 -6.01
C ARG A 310 -47.14 -7.88 -6.67
N GLY A 311 -48.43 -8.20 -6.74
CA GLY A 311 -48.92 -9.36 -7.49
C GLY A 311 -48.79 -9.22 -9.02
N ARG A 312 -49.28 -10.21 -9.77
CA ARG A 312 -49.34 -10.18 -11.25
C ARG A 312 -50.33 -9.11 -11.72
N VAL A 313 -49.97 -8.40 -12.79
CA VAL A 313 -50.82 -7.41 -13.47
C VAL A 313 -51.11 -7.88 -14.90
N GLU A 314 -52.29 -7.56 -15.44
CA GLU A 314 -52.63 -7.90 -16.83
C GLU A 314 -51.69 -7.13 -17.79
N ALA A 315 -50.96 -7.86 -18.63
CA ALA A 315 -50.20 -7.33 -19.75
C ALA A 315 -50.93 -7.70 -21.05
N ASP A 316 -50.97 -6.78 -22.02
CA ASP A 316 -51.79 -6.90 -23.24
C ASP A 316 -51.43 -8.12 -24.12
N GLN A 317 -50.28 -8.76 -23.87
CA GLN A 317 -49.92 -10.08 -24.40
C GLN A 317 -49.19 -10.89 -23.32
N VAL A 318 -49.68 -12.10 -23.03
CA VAL A 318 -48.87 -13.11 -22.34
C VAL A 318 -47.87 -13.63 -23.38
N PRO A 319 -46.55 -13.49 -23.18
CA PRO A 319 -45.57 -13.93 -24.17
C PRO A 319 -45.78 -15.39 -24.55
N ASN A 320 -45.70 -15.69 -25.85
CA ASN A 320 -45.68 -17.07 -26.32
C ASN A 320 -44.44 -17.76 -25.73
N PRO A 321 -44.54 -18.90 -25.03
CA PRO A 321 -43.38 -19.56 -24.40
C PRO A 321 -42.25 -19.97 -25.37
N ASP A 322 -42.51 -19.93 -26.68
CA ASP A 322 -41.54 -20.21 -27.75
C ASP A 322 -40.77 -18.96 -28.25
N GLU A 323 -41.11 -17.75 -27.78
CA GLU A 323 -40.43 -16.50 -28.13
C GLU A 323 -39.73 -15.92 -26.88
N GLU A 324 -38.47 -15.47 -27.01
CA GLU A 324 -37.67 -14.85 -25.92
C GLU A 324 -38.18 -13.43 -25.55
N GLU A 325 -39.49 -13.28 -25.30
CA GLU A 325 -40.12 -12.03 -24.89
C GLU A 325 -40.29 -11.94 -23.36
N GLU A 326 -40.02 -10.76 -22.79
CA GLU A 326 -40.00 -10.52 -21.34
C GLU A 326 -41.41 -10.38 -20.75
N ASP A 327 -41.76 -11.17 -19.71
CA ASP A 327 -43.06 -11.07 -19.00
C ASP A 327 -43.14 -9.78 -18.15
N LEU A 328 -43.69 -8.72 -18.75
CA LEU A 328 -43.90 -7.42 -18.12
C LEU A 328 -44.98 -7.45 -17.01
N GLY A 329 -45.84 -8.47 -16.98
CA GLY A 329 -46.95 -8.60 -16.04
C GLY A 329 -46.64 -9.38 -14.76
N ARG A 330 -45.44 -10.00 -14.67
CA ARG A 330 -45.07 -10.86 -13.53
C ARG A 330 -45.16 -10.16 -12.16
N PRO A 331 -45.43 -10.90 -11.07
CA PRO A 331 -45.24 -10.42 -9.71
C PRO A 331 -43.83 -9.85 -9.52
N GLN A 332 -43.71 -8.78 -8.76
CA GLN A 332 -42.44 -8.09 -8.51
C GLN A 332 -42.35 -7.69 -7.04
N PHE A 333 -41.14 -7.65 -6.50
CA PHE A 333 -40.86 -7.05 -5.20
C PHE A 333 -39.79 -5.97 -5.33
N LYS A 334 -39.72 -5.06 -4.37
CA LYS A 334 -38.63 -4.08 -4.24
C LYS A 334 -38.32 -3.84 -2.78
N MET A 335 -37.05 -3.56 -2.46
CA MET A 335 -36.60 -3.39 -1.08
C MET A 335 -35.74 -2.13 -0.90
N GLY A 336 -35.91 -1.45 0.22
CA GLY A 336 -35.20 -0.22 0.55
C GLY A 336 -34.90 -0.12 2.05
N TYR A 337 -33.86 0.66 2.37
CA TYR A 337 -33.46 0.95 3.75
C TYR A 337 -33.28 2.46 3.95
N ALA A 338 -33.72 2.98 5.10
CA ALA A 338 -33.44 4.33 5.56
C ALA A 338 -32.65 4.25 6.87
N GLN A 339 -31.48 4.92 6.91
CA GLN A 339 -30.71 5.08 8.15
C GLN A 339 -31.23 6.30 8.93
N LEU A 340 -31.55 6.12 10.21
CA LEU A 340 -31.93 7.19 11.12
C LEU A 340 -30.82 7.39 12.17
N THR A 341 -30.29 8.61 12.29
CA THR A 341 -29.27 8.96 13.30
C THR A 341 -29.94 9.43 14.58
N VAL A 342 -29.47 8.97 15.75
CA VAL A 342 -30.02 9.32 17.06
C VAL A 342 -28.91 9.84 17.97
N SER A 343 -29.10 11.03 18.56
CA SER A 343 -28.03 11.73 19.30
C SER A 343 -27.53 10.98 20.56
N PRO A 344 -26.20 10.80 20.74
CA PRO A 344 -25.61 10.14 21.91
C PRO A 344 -25.23 11.07 23.08
N GLU A 345 -25.55 12.37 23.02
CA GLU A 345 -25.03 13.39 23.96
C GLU A 345 -25.33 13.11 25.46
N GLN A 346 -26.35 12.31 25.77
CA GLN A 346 -26.65 11.85 27.14
C GLN A 346 -25.52 11.03 27.80
N TYR A 347 -24.53 10.58 27.01
CA TYR A 347 -23.38 9.78 27.46
C TYR A 347 -22.09 10.60 27.70
N ARG A 348 -22.11 11.94 27.71
CA ARG A 348 -20.92 12.77 28.01
C ARG A 348 -20.68 13.03 29.52
N LEU A 349 -19.40 13.25 29.89
CA LEU A 349 -18.96 13.72 31.22
C LEU A 349 -18.34 15.12 31.16
N PRO A 350 -18.31 15.88 32.28
CA PRO A 350 -17.46 17.07 32.40
C PRO A 350 -16.00 16.67 32.65
N LEU A 351 -15.03 17.38 32.04
CA LEU A 351 -13.59 17.17 32.26
C LEU A 351 -12.80 18.46 32.02
N THR A 352 -11.95 18.87 32.97
CA THR A 352 -11.06 20.04 32.84
C THR A 352 -9.69 19.79 33.47
N ILE A 353 -8.63 20.45 32.97
CA ILE A 353 -7.24 20.32 33.44
C ILE A 353 -6.67 21.71 33.75
N GLN A 354 -5.91 21.82 34.84
CA GLN A 354 -5.17 23.03 35.22
C GLN A 354 -3.76 22.70 35.72
N THR A 355 -2.82 23.62 35.49
CA THR A 355 -1.45 23.61 36.05
C THR A 355 -1.30 24.68 37.12
N ASN A 356 -0.36 24.51 38.05
CA ASN A 356 -0.10 25.49 39.11
C ASN A 356 0.70 26.73 38.65
N ARG A 357 1.30 26.69 37.45
CA ARG A 357 2.08 27.79 36.86
C ARG A 357 1.93 27.81 35.33
N PRO A 358 2.00 29.00 34.69
CA PRO A 358 1.94 29.12 33.24
C PRO A 358 3.26 28.77 32.51
N PHE A 359 4.40 28.82 33.22
CA PHE A 359 5.74 28.54 32.69
C PHE A 359 6.57 27.73 33.70
N TYR A 360 7.45 26.89 33.19
CA TYR A 360 8.40 26.08 33.97
C TYR A 360 9.81 26.19 33.39
N ALA A 361 10.83 25.97 34.22
CA ALA A 361 12.19 25.70 33.77
C ALA A 361 12.39 24.18 33.54
N PRO A 362 13.41 23.76 32.76
CA PRO A 362 13.81 22.37 32.70
C PRO A 362 14.02 21.79 34.11
N ARG A 363 13.56 20.55 34.34
CA ARG A 363 13.61 19.86 35.64
C ARG A 363 12.73 20.43 36.75
N ASP A 364 11.92 21.44 36.49
CA ASP A 364 10.94 21.91 37.48
C ASP A 364 9.88 20.83 37.78
N PRO A 365 9.39 20.75 39.04
CA PRO A 365 8.23 19.93 39.36
C PRO A 365 6.94 20.61 38.89
N VAL A 366 6.12 19.86 38.14
CA VAL A 366 4.79 20.28 37.67
C VAL A 366 3.73 19.68 38.58
N THR A 367 2.71 20.47 38.94
CA THR A 367 1.50 19.97 39.63
C THR A 367 0.27 20.17 38.75
N LEU A 368 -0.39 19.07 38.36
CA LEU A 368 -1.63 19.05 37.59
C LEU A 368 -2.84 18.81 38.49
N THR A 369 -3.91 19.56 38.25
CA THR A 369 -5.24 19.33 38.85
C THR A 369 -6.24 19.03 37.75
N ILE A 370 -6.97 17.90 37.88
CA ILE A 370 -8.02 17.49 36.94
C ILE A 370 -9.36 17.46 37.69
N GLN A 371 -10.41 18.00 37.08
CA GLN A 371 -11.76 18.03 37.63
C GLN A 371 -12.75 17.34 36.68
N THR A 372 -13.51 16.37 37.19
CA THR A 372 -14.51 15.58 36.45
C THR A 372 -15.65 15.12 37.37
N ALA A 373 -16.42 14.09 36.99
CA ALA A 373 -17.42 13.47 37.83
C ALA A 373 -16.77 12.67 38.99
N PRO A 374 -17.39 12.60 40.18
CA PRO A 374 -16.88 11.82 41.32
C PRO A 374 -16.53 10.38 40.92
N HIS A 375 -15.42 9.85 41.43
CA HIS A 375 -15.00 8.46 41.18
C HIS A 375 -14.82 8.05 39.71
N ALA A 376 -14.76 9.01 38.77
CA ALA A 376 -14.40 8.72 37.39
C ALA A 376 -12.94 8.26 37.28
N GLU A 377 -12.68 7.36 36.34
CA GLU A 377 -11.33 6.92 35.99
C GLU A 377 -10.77 7.86 34.93
N VAL A 378 -9.49 8.24 35.05
CA VAL A 378 -8.82 9.20 34.16
C VAL A 378 -7.50 8.61 33.66
N THR A 379 -7.34 8.58 32.35
CA THR A 379 -6.09 8.27 31.65
C THR A 379 -5.43 9.58 31.22
N LEU A 380 -4.12 9.74 31.46
CA LEU A 380 -3.38 10.97 31.23
C LEU A 380 -2.05 10.72 30.50
N ALA A 381 -1.78 11.51 29.46
CA ALA A 381 -0.45 11.64 28.84
C ALA A 381 0.02 13.09 28.84
N VAL A 382 1.31 13.31 29.10
CA VAL A 382 1.99 14.59 28.92
C VAL A 382 3.12 14.39 27.92
N ALA A 383 2.93 14.89 26.70
CA ALA A 383 3.86 14.67 25.59
C ALA A 383 4.25 15.98 24.90
N ASP A 384 5.44 15.98 24.28
CA ASP A 384 6.01 17.11 23.56
C ASP A 384 5.11 17.46 22.37
N ARG A 385 4.59 18.69 22.37
CA ARG A 385 3.71 19.19 21.34
C ARG A 385 4.35 19.10 19.95
N ALA A 386 5.64 19.35 19.83
CA ALA A 386 6.33 19.32 18.54
C ALA A 386 6.28 17.93 17.88
N VAL A 387 6.21 16.85 18.68
CA VAL A 387 6.06 15.48 18.18
C VAL A 387 4.61 15.19 17.82
N LEU A 388 3.65 15.58 18.67
CA LEU A 388 2.23 15.36 18.43
C LEU A 388 1.74 16.10 17.17
N ASP A 389 2.22 17.32 16.96
CA ASP A 389 1.81 18.16 15.83
C ASP A 389 2.27 17.58 14.47
N LEU A 390 3.32 16.74 14.42
CA LEU A 390 3.78 16.08 13.18
C LEU A 390 2.67 15.27 12.49
N ILE A 391 1.77 14.67 13.27
CA ILE A 391 0.62 13.90 12.76
C ILE A 391 -0.72 14.47 13.24
N ASN A 392 -0.69 15.68 13.82
CA ASN A 392 -1.85 16.31 14.46
C ASN A 392 -2.56 15.37 15.45
N TYR A 393 -1.78 14.75 16.36
CA TYR A 393 -2.29 13.78 17.31
C TYR A 393 -3.03 14.46 18.47
N HIS A 394 -4.22 13.92 18.75
CA HIS A 394 -5.09 14.28 19.87
C HIS A 394 -5.73 12.99 20.40
N TYR A 395 -6.24 13.01 21.63
CA TYR A 395 -7.15 11.95 22.06
C TYR A 395 -8.44 12.03 21.25
N GLY A 396 -8.74 10.97 20.51
CA GLY A 396 -10.02 10.85 19.79
C GLY A 396 -11.19 10.90 20.76
N ASP A 397 -12.30 11.50 20.34
CA ASP A 397 -13.51 11.54 21.15
C ASP A 397 -14.08 10.11 21.31
N PRO A 398 -14.18 9.58 22.54
CA PRO A 398 -14.72 8.24 22.76
C PRO A 398 -16.18 8.12 22.29
N MET A 399 -16.92 9.22 22.22
CA MET A 399 -18.26 9.23 21.61
C MET A 399 -18.20 8.80 20.14
N GLU A 400 -17.20 9.24 19.39
CA GLU A 400 -17.00 8.80 18.01
C GLU A 400 -16.48 7.35 17.91
N ALA A 401 -15.84 6.82 18.94
CA ALA A 401 -15.37 5.44 18.92
C ALA A 401 -16.50 4.45 19.22
N PHE A 402 -17.32 4.74 20.24
CA PHE A 402 -18.37 3.83 20.71
C PHE A 402 -19.73 4.08 20.05
N TYR A 403 -20.03 5.31 19.65
CA TYR A 403 -21.36 5.73 19.19
C TYR A 403 -21.38 6.28 17.76
N LYS A 404 -20.39 5.93 16.92
CA LYS A 404 -20.37 6.32 15.50
C LYS A 404 -20.90 5.19 14.61
N ASN A 405 -22.02 5.46 13.94
CA ASN A 405 -22.58 4.65 12.85
C ASN A 405 -22.53 3.13 13.07
N TRP A 406 -23.43 2.62 13.93
CA TRP A 406 -23.56 1.18 14.09
C TRP A 406 -24.16 0.56 12.84
N PRO A 407 -23.54 -0.50 12.27
CA PRO A 407 -23.94 -1.04 10.98
C PRO A 407 -25.29 -1.75 11.07
N HIS A 408 -25.94 -1.90 9.91
CA HIS A 408 -27.10 -2.77 9.77
C HIS A 408 -26.62 -4.24 9.85
N GLY A 409 -26.94 -4.92 10.96
CA GLY A 409 -26.49 -6.27 11.27
C GLY A 409 -27.44 -7.39 10.83
N LEU A 410 -28.58 -7.04 10.23
CA LEU A 410 -29.56 -8.01 9.74
C LEU A 410 -29.47 -8.17 8.22
N VAL A 411 -29.73 -9.39 7.78
CA VAL A 411 -29.79 -9.76 6.36
C VAL A 411 -31.18 -10.27 6.07
N ALA A 412 -31.94 -9.53 5.28
CA ALA A 412 -33.18 -10.02 4.70
C ALA A 412 -32.86 -10.88 3.46
N MET A 413 -33.50 -12.04 3.36
CA MET A 413 -33.42 -12.92 2.19
C MET A 413 -34.83 -13.15 1.64
N GLU A 414 -34.98 -13.00 0.33
CA GLU A 414 -36.20 -13.31 -0.41
C GLU A 414 -35.86 -14.24 -1.58
N ASN A 415 -36.66 -15.30 -1.78
CA ASN A 415 -36.71 -16.21 -2.90
C ASN A 415 -37.86 -15.95 -3.91
N LEU A 416 -38.71 -14.92 -3.82
CA LEU A 416 -39.76 -14.63 -4.83
C LEU A 416 -39.20 -14.52 -6.26
N GLU A 417 -38.00 -13.93 -6.42
CA GLU A 417 -37.27 -13.87 -7.71
C GLU A 417 -36.91 -15.28 -8.25
N SER A 418 -36.81 -16.26 -7.36
CA SER A 418 -36.44 -17.66 -7.65
C SER A 418 -37.63 -18.57 -8.01
N LEU A 419 -38.89 -18.10 -7.95
CA LEU A 419 -40.12 -18.90 -8.14
C LEU A 419 -40.77 -18.78 -9.55
N ILE A 420 -40.30 -17.88 -10.43
CA ILE A 420 -40.71 -17.74 -11.86
C ILE A 420 -39.51 -17.98 -12.82
N ARG A 421 -38.58 -18.85 -12.42
CA ARG A 421 -37.53 -19.46 -13.27
C ARG A 421 -37.01 -20.73 -12.60
N GLN A 422 -36.99 -21.87 -13.32
CA GLN A 422 -36.27 -23.09 -12.93
C GLN A 422 -34.77 -22.91 -13.22
N LEU A 423 -33.78 -23.37 -12.46
CA LEU A 423 -33.51 -23.60 -11.02
C LEU A 423 -31.97 -23.96 -11.02
N THR A 424 -31.10 -23.48 -10.10
CA THR A 424 -30.41 -24.27 -9.02
C THR A 424 -28.87 -24.34 -9.03
N TYR A 425 -28.08 -24.44 -7.94
CA TYR A 425 -28.29 -24.58 -6.48
C TYR A 425 -27.00 -24.28 -5.64
N THR A 426 -27.20 -23.77 -4.40
CA THR A 426 -26.50 -23.97 -3.06
C THR A 426 -25.01 -23.64 -2.81
N ARG A 427 -24.65 -22.81 -1.81
CA ARG A 427 -24.47 -23.02 -0.32
C ARG A 427 -23.38 -24.07 0.03
N LYS A 428 -22.50 -23.93 1.03
CA LYS A 428 -22.58 -23.36 2.41
C LYS A 428 -21.13 -23.30 2.96
N GLY A 429 -20.70 -22.23 3.64
CA GLY A 429 -20.57 -22.16 5.12
C GLY A 429 -19.45 -23.08 5.67
N GLN A 430 -18.50 -22.60 6.48
CA GLN A 430 -18.75 -22.20 7.87
C GLN A 430 -17.69 -21.21 8.40
N SER A 431 -18.14 -20.19 9.13
CA SER A 431 -17.39 -19.60 10.25
C SER A 431 -17.31 -20.62 11.39
N PRO A 432 -16.23 -20.63 12.19
CA PRO A 432 -16.32 -19.92 13.47
C PRO A 432 -15.03 -19.23 13.93
N GLY A 433 -15.20 -18.06 14.56
CA GLY A 433 -14.61 -17.68 15.85
C GLY A 433 -13.09 -17.63 16.05
N GLY A 434 -12.62 -16.57 16.70
CA GLY A 434 -11.35 -16.60 17.43
C GLY A 434 -10.67 -15.25 17.51
N LYS A 435 -10.85 -14.56 18.64
CA LYS A 435 -9.96 -13.49 19.09
C LYS A 435 -8.57 -14.04 19.41
N ALA A 436 -7.61 -13.10 19.40
CA ALA A 436 -6.30 -13.14 20.05
C ALA A 436 -5.23 -13.88 19.20
N LEU A 437 -4.01 -13.37 19.00
CA LEU A 437 -3.14 -12.55 19.84
C LEU A 437 -2.19 -11.71 18.95
N GLU A 438 -1.90 -10.49 19.39
CA GLU A 438 -0.62 -9.82 19.13
C GLU A 438 0.52 -10.67 19.69
N GLU A 439 1.70 -10.66 19.06
CA GLU A 439 3.03 -10.62 19.67
C GLU A 439 4.07 -11.34 18.80
N GLU A 440 4.86 -10.58 18.03
CA GLU A 440 6.29 -10.82 17.85
C GLU A 440 6.91 -9.66 17.04
N SER A 441 7.12 -8.54 17.73
CA SER A 441 8.23 -7.58 17.51
C SER A 441 8.12 -6.37 18.45
N ARG A 442 7.85 -6.64 19.73
CA ARG A 442 8.17 -5.72 20.84
C ARG A 442 9.29 -6.33 21.69
N GLN A 443 10.45 -6.53 21.07
CA GLN A 443 11.71 -6.76 21.78
C GLN A 443 12.79 -5.89 21.16
N ALA A 444 12.79 -4.62 21.57
CA ALA A 444 13.98 -3.80 21.82
C ALA A 444 13.49 -2.39 22.15
N MET A 445 13.16 -2.14 23.42
CA MET A 445 13.19 -0.83 24.10
C MET A 445 12.57 -1.04 25.49
N ASP A 446 13.33 -1.71 26.36
CA ASP A 446 13.16 -1.64 27.81
C ASP A 446 14.35 -0.87 28.41
N GLY A 447 14.07 -0.17 29.49
CA GLY A 447 14.81 0.97 30.01
C GLY A 447 16.13 0.62 30.67
N GLY A 448 17.10 1.52 30.48
CA GLY A 448 18.24 1.71 31.34
C GLY A 448 18.16 3.11 31.93
N PHE A 449 17.66 3.22 33.17
CA PHE A 449 17.80 4.43 33.97
C PHE A 449 19.22 4.45 34.54
N ASP A 450 20.08 5.32 34.01
CA ASP A 450 21.30 5.70 34.70
C ASP A 450 21.17 7.10 35.31
N ARG A 451 21.41 7.12 36.63
CA ARG A 451 21.58 8.29 37.48
C ARG A 451 23.07 8.64 37.44
N ASP A 452 23.39 9.90 37.14
CA ASP A 452 24.59 10.70 37.50
C ASP A 452 24.81 11.82 36.44
N GLY A 453 25.14 13.08 36.72
CA GLY A 453 25.46 13.80 37.95
C GLY A 453 25.53 15.32 37.66
N GLU A 454 25.94 16.07 38.67
CA GLU A 454 25.74 17.51 38.93
C GLU A 454 26.64 18.52 38.13
N ASP A 455 26.41 18.76 36.83
CA ASP A 455 27.23 19.77 36.10
C ASP A 455 26.46 20.82 35.26
N GLY A 456 25.13 20.72 35.16
CA GLY A 456 24.30 21.67 34.41
C GLY A 456 24.28 21.49 32.89
N LEU A 457 24.82 20.39 32.35
CA LEU A 457 24.71 19.98 30.94
C LEU A 457 23.29 19.49 30.60
N ARG A 458 22.68 19.99 29.51
CA ARG A 458 21.41 19.44 28.96
C ARG A 458 21.70 18.18 28.13
N LYS A 459 21.16 17.04 28.56
CA LYS A 459 21.38 15.71 27.92
C LYS A 459 20.14 14.81 27.91
N ASN A 460 19.12 15.09 28.73
CA ASN A 460 17.93 14.24 28.90
C ASN A 460 16.74 14.77 28.09
N PHE A 461 16.72 14.52 26.78
CA PHE A 461 15.60 14.90 25.90
C PHE A 461 14.57 13.77 25.82
N LYS A 462 13.41 13.93 26.48
CA LYS A 462 12.30 12.95 26.44
C LYS A 462 11.08 13.57 25.77
N HIS A 463 10.47 12.83 24.84
CA HIS A 463 9.24 13.28 24.16
C HIS A 463 7.96 13.02 24.97
N THR A 464 8.04 12.20 26.01
CA THR A 464 6.96 11.97 26.98
C THR A 464 7.47 12.36 28.35
N ALA A 465 6.85 13.37 28.96
CA ALA A 465 7.17 13.80 30.32
C ALA A 465 6.46 12.94 31.37
N GLU A 466 5.24 12.47 31.10
CA GLU A 466 4.45 11.69 32.05
C GLU A 466 3.40 10.82 31.33
N TRP A 467 3.18 9.59 31.84
CA TRP A 467 2.12 8.68 31.40
C TRP A 467 1.47 8.02 32.62
N SER A 468 0.21 8.33 32.86
CA SER A 468 -0.56 7.85 34.02
C SER A 468 -1.86 7.20 33.51
N PRO A 469 -1.87 5.87 33.33
CA PRO A 469 -2.96 5.19 32.62
C PRO A 469 -4.27 5.06 33.41
N ALA A 470 -4.22 5.09 34.75
CA ALA A 470 -5.35 4.72 35.61
C ALA A 470 -5.43 5.58 36.89
N LEU A 471 -5.65 6.89 36.74
CA LEU A 471 -5.94 7.78 37.86
C LEU A 471 -7.41 7.66 38.25
N ARG A 472 -7.74 7.87 39.53
CA ARG A 472 -9.12 7.84 40.01
C ARG A 472 -9.48 9.16 40.69
N ALA A 473 -10.56 9.78 40.25
CA ALA A 473 -11.11 10.96 40.89
C ALA A 473 -11.65 10.63 42.28
N ASP A 474 -11.46 11.54 43.23
CA ASP A 474 -12.00 11.42 44.58
C ASP A 474 -13.53 11.64 44.60
N ALA A 475 -14.09 11.75 45.82
CA ALA A 475 -15.52 11.98 46.03
C ALA A 475 -15.99 13.36 45.49
N ASP A 476 -15.08 14.32 45.38
CA ASP A 476 -15.34 15.66 44.83
C ASP A 476 -15.05 15.73 43.32
N GLY A 477 -14.64 14.61 42.70
CA GLY A 477 -14.31 14.55 41.27
C GLY A 477 -12.93 15.11 40.93
N LYS A 478 -12.03 15.23 41.91
CA LYS A 478 -10.69 15.82 41.75
C LYS A 478 -9.60 14.75 41.66
N VAL A 479 -8.58 15.03 40.84
CA VAL A 479 -7.29 14.29 40.77
C VAL A 479 -6.15 15.30 40.86
N THR A 480 -5.09 14.98 41.61
CA THR A 480 -3.86 15.79 41.66
C THR A 480 -2.64 14.91 41.40
N LEU A 481 -1.81 15.31 40.44
CA LEU A 481 -0.60 14.58 40.01
C LEU A 481 0.62 15.52 40.04
N ARG A 482 1.78 15.00 40.47
CA ARG A 482 3.05 15.73 40.47
C ARG A 482 4.14 14.90 39.80
N PHE A 483 4.89 15.51 38.86
CA PHE A 483 6.01 14.89 38.15
C PHE A 483 7.09 15.93 37.83
N GLU A 484 8.29 15.49 37.42
CA GLU A 484 9.43 16.35 37.07
C GLU A 484 9.64 16.41 35.55
N LEU A 485 9.99 17.59 35.03
CA LEU A 485 10.20 17.80 33.59
C LEU A 485 11.57 17.33 33.09
N PRO A 486 11.69 16.86 31.83
CA PRO A 486 12.98 16.59 31.18
C PRO A 486 13.72 17.90 30.79
N ASP A 487 14.86 17.78 30.09
CA ASP A 487 15.67 18.94 29.66
C ASP A 487 15.10 19.68 28.43
N ASN A 488 13.95 19.25 27.92
CA ASN A 488 13.31 19.80 26.73
C ASN A 488 12.83 21.24 26.96
N LEU A 489 13.29 22.17 26.12
CA LEU A 489 12.74 23.52 26.03
C LEU A 489 11.62 23.52 24.98
N THR A 490 10.46 23.01 25.37
CA THR A 490 9.30 22.78 24.49
C THR A 490 7.98 23.20 25.15
N THR A 491 6.88 23.09 24.40
CA THR A 491 5.52 23.09 24.93
C THR A 491 5.08 21.64 25.14
N PHE A 492 4.61 21.31 26.34
CA PHE A 492 3.99 20.01 26.59
C PHE A 492 2.47 20.12 26.46
N ARG A 493 1.86 19.15 25.76
CA ARG A 493 0.42 18.96 25.72
C ARG A 493 0.05 17.85 26.70
N VAL A 494 -0.85 18.19 27.61
CA VAL A 494 -1.52 17.27 28.54
C VAL A 494 -2.81 16.83 27.86
N MET A 495 -2.96 15.52 27.63
CA MET A 495 -4.17 14.92 27.08
C MET A 495 -4.80 14.02 28.14
N ALA A 496 -6.09 14.21 28.43
CA ALA A 496 -6.81 13.39 29.39
C ALA A 496 -8.10 12.80 28.80
N LEU A 497 -8.39 11.56 29.17
CA LEU A 497 -9.64 10.86 28.90
C LEU A 497 -10.24 10.42 30.22
N ALA A 498 -11.53 10.72 30.45
CA ALA A 498 -12.27 10.29 31.63
C ALA A 498 -13.41 9.33 31.27
N SER A 499 -13.65 8.33 32.11
CA SER A 499 -14.78 7.41 31.96
C SER A 499 -15.48 7.09 33.28
N ARG A 500 -16.81 6.91 33.20
CA ARG A 500 -17.63 6.43 34.31
C ARG A 500 -18.94 5.86 33.78
N GLN A 501 -19.20 4.57 34.06
CA GLN A 501 -20.49 3.92 33.77
C GLN A 501 -20.99 4.12 32.32
N GLY A 502 -20.12 3.94 31.34
CA GLY A 502 -20.47 4.10 29.92
C GLY A 502 -20.60 5.55 29.45
N LYS A 503 -20.24 6.52 30.31
CA LYS A 503 -20.07 7.93 29.94
C LYS A 503 -18.61 8.29 29.82
N PHE A 504 -18.29 9.19 28.88
CA PHE A 504 -16.91 9.51 28.54
C PHE A 504 -16.70 11.01 28.30
N ALA A 505 -15.46 11.47 28.45
CA ALA A 505 -15.01 12.80 28.06
C ALA A 505 -13.52 12.83 27.74
N THR A 506 -13.10 13.77 26.90
CA THR A 506 -11.69 14.07 26.64
C THR A 506 -11.45 15.58 26.76
N THR A 507 -10.24 15.97 27.15
CA THR A 507 -9.82 17.37 27.17
C THR A 507 -8.30 17.49 27.06
N GLU A 508 -7.82 18.67 26.67
CA GLU A 508 -6.40 18.96 26.50
C GLU A 508 -5.99 20.27 27.18
N HIS A 509 -4.74 20.37 27.61
CA HIS A 509 -4.15 21.58 28.20
C HIS A 509 -2.67 21.70 27.80
N GLU A 510 -2.14 22.91 27.65
CA GLU A 510 -0.74 23.12 27.27
C GLU A 510 -0.02 24.00 28.30
N PHE A 511 1.26 23.71 28.54
CA PHE A 511 2.16 24.57 29.30
C PHE A 511 3.56 24.61 28.68
N ARG A 512 4.31 25.69 28.92
CA ARG A 512 5.61 25.95 28.27
C ARG A 512 6.78 25.78 29.21
N VAL A 513 7.86 25.19 28.71
CA VAL A 513 9.17 25.11 29.37
C VAL A 513 10.13 26.08 28.68
N GLN A 514 10.69 27.04 29.41
CA GLN A 514 11.52 28.11 28.83
C GLN A 514 12.73 28.47 29.70
N GLN A 515 13.76 29.04 29.07
CA GLN A 515 14.95 29.59 29.72
C GLN A 515 15.29 30.97 29.14
N PRO A 516 15.92 31.89 29.93
CA PRO A 516 16.26 33.23 29.46
C PRO A 516 17.27 33.25 28.31
N LEU A 517 18.20 32.30 28.27
CA LEU A 517 19.14 32.09 27.16
C LEU A 517 19.00 30.63 26.70
N VAL A 518 18.85 30.42 25.40
CA VAL A 518 18.70 29.07 24.82
C VAL A 518 19.68 28.86 23.69
N VAL A 519 20.38 27.72 23.72
CA VAL A 519 21.24 27.21 22.64
C VAL A 519 20.51 26.08 21.92
N GLN A 520 20.27 26.26 20.62
CA GLN A 520 19.74 25.23 19.74
C GLN A 520 20.86 24.78 18.80
N PRO A 521 21.35 23.53 18.92
CA PRO A 521 22.39 23.01 18.03
C PRO A 521 21.98 23.09 16.56
N LEU A 522 22.87 23.61 15.73
CA LEU A 522 22.81 23.58 14.28
C LEU A 522 23.91 22.63 13.79
N VAL A 523 23.60 21.35 13.77
CA VAL A 523 24.48 20.25 13.38
C VAL A 523 23.76 19.34 12.39
N PRO A 524 24.47 18.61 11.51
CA PRO A 524 23.83 17.69 10.57
C PRO A 524 23.27 16.45 11.31
N ARG A 525 22.35 15.72 10.66
CA ARG A 525 21.85 14.43 11.18
C ARG A 525 22.90 13.32 11.14
N PHE A 526 23.91 13.47 10.29
CA PHE A 526 25.06 12.57 10.14
C PHE A 526 26.17 13.30 9.38
N ILE A 527 27.40 12.76 9.36
CA ILE A 527 28.51 13.29 8.53
C ILE A 527 29.21 12.16 7.78
N ARG A 528 29.79 12.46 6.61
CA ARG A 528 30.65 11.52 5.87
C ARG A 528 32.10 11.98 5.85
N PRO A 529 33.06 11.05 5.78
CA PRO A 529 34.44 11.39 5.50
C PRO A 529 34.55 12.21 4.21
N GLY A 530 35.23 13.35 4.26
CA GLY A 530 35.39 14.27 3.13
C GLY A 530 34.42 15.45 3.11
N ASP A 531 33.36 15.42 3.92
CA ASP A 531 32.43 16.55 4.00
C ASP A 531 33.06 17.75 4.74
N GLU A 532 32.72 18.95 4.27
CA GLU A 532 33.08 20.22 4.89
C GLU A 532 31.82 21.02 5.20
N LEU A 533 31.46 21.12 6.48
CA LEU A 533 30.17 21.62 6.94
C LEU A 533 30.33 22.80 7.90
N GLN A 534 29.41 23.76 7.85
CA GLN A 534 29.27 24.82 8.84
C GLN A 534 28.33 24.35 9.95
N MET A 535 28.87 24.17 11.15
CA MET A 535 28.15 23.68 12.33
C MET A 535 28.23 24.69 13.46
N GLY A 536 27.19 24.78 14.29
CA GLY A 536 27.18 25.72 15.41
C GLY A 536 25.85 25.71 16.15
N ALA A 537 25.30 26.88 16.42
CA ALA A 537 24.01 26.99 17.10
C ALA A 537 23.23 28.25 16.71
N VAL A 538 21.92 28.16 16.86
CA VAL A 538 21.06 29.32 17.02
C VAL A 538 20.99 29.65 18.52
N ILE A 539 21.30 30.90 18.85
CA ILE A 539 21.22 31.41 20.21
C ILE A 539 19.97 32.29 20.29
N VAL A 540 19.05 31.94 21.20
CA VAL A 540 17.81 32.68 21.43
C VAL A 540 17.92 33.45 22.73
N ASN A 541 17.71 34.76 22.66
CA ASN A 541 17.71 35.63 23.82
C ASN A 541 16.28 35.96 24.26
N GLN A 542 15.81 35.35 25.34
CA GLN A 542 14.48 35.57 25.95
C GLN A 542 14.57 36.28 27.31
N SER A 543 15.72 36.85 27.63
CA SER A 543 16.03 37.41 28.95
C SER A 543 15.42 38.78 29.23
N GLY A 544 14.77 39.42 28.25
CA GLY A 544 14.18 40.75 28.40
C GLY A 544 15.18 41.91 28.25
N LYS A 545 16.47 41.64 27.99
CA LYS A 545 17.54 42.64 27.77
C LYS A 545 18.47 42.22 26.65
N ASP A 546 19.20 43.16 26.08
CA ASP A 546 20.22 42.88 25.06
C ASP A 546 21.43 42.16 25.69
N ALA A 547 21.82 41.03 25.09
CA ALA A 547 22.85 40.15 25.62
C ALA A 547 24.06 40.09 24.69
N ARG A 548 25.26 40.31 25.24
CA ARG A 548 26.55 40.07 24.60
C ARG A 548 27.03 38.69 25.01
N ILE A 549 27.06 37.74 24.10
CA ILE A 549 27.20 36.30 24.40
C ILE A 549 28.46 35.74 23.76
N GLN A 550 29.26 35.01 24.53
CA GLN A 550 30.34 34.19 24.03
C GLN A 550 29.84 32.77 23.76
N VAL A 551 30.17 32.21 22.60
CA VAL A 551 29.80 30.85 22.19
C VAL A 551 31.06 30.04 21.89
N GLN A 552 31.15 28.82 22.41
CA GLN A 552 32.26 27.90 22.20
C GLN A 552 31.74 26.52 21.80
N MET A 553 32.30 25.95 20.72
CA MET A 553 31.97 24.63 20.20
C MET A 553 33.20 23.72 20.24
N GLU A 554 33.04 22.52 20.80
CA GLU A 554 34.14 21.56 20.97
C GLU A 554 33.69 20.15 20.59
N SER A 555 34.55 19.41 19.87
CA SER A 555 34.41 17.97 19.65
C SER A 555 35.77 17.34 19.40
N PRO A 556 36.08 16.16 19.98
CA PRO A 556 37.33 15.45 19.72
C PRO A 556 37.43 14.90 18.29
N LEU A 557 36.31 14.75 17.57
CA LEU A 557 36.27 14.18 16.22
C LEU A 557 36.11 15.19 15.09
N LEU A 558 36.00 16.47 15.40
CA LEU A 558 35.91 17.54 14.41
C LEU A 558 37.17 18.42 14.42
N THR A 559 37.62 18.82 13.24
CA THR A 559 38.69 19.80 13.07
C THR A 559 38.11 21.08 12.48
N PHE A 560 38.23 22.20 13.19
CA PHE A 560 37.68 23.50 12.77
C PHE A 560 38.77 24.41 12.17
N LYS A 561 38.50 25.10 11.05
CA LYS A 561 39.49 25.91 10.32
C LYS A 561 39.63 27.34 10.89
N GLY A 562 40.86 27.75 11.26
CA GLY A 562 41.20 29.16 11.61
C GLY A 562 41.65 29.40 13.06
N ARG A 563 42.19 30.60 13.38
CA ARG A 563 42.85 30.92 14.68
C ARG A 563 41.89 31.20 15.85
N ASN A 564 40.57 31.26 15.61
CA ASN A 564 39.48 31.37 16.60
C ASN A 564 38.28 30.48 16.16
N SER A 565 38.56 29.31 15.58
CA SER A 565 37.57 28.52 14.83
C SER A 565 36.57 27.74 15.69
N THR A 566 36.73 27.76 17.01
CA THR A 566 35.86 27.08 17.98
C THR A 566 35.19 28.05 18.95
N GLN A 567 35.47 29.35 18.88
CA GLN A 567 34.94 30.36 19.80
C GLN A 567 34.58 31.65 19.05
N GLY A 568 33.41 32.21 19.36
CA GLY A 568 32.95 33.48 18.80
C GLY A 568 32.11 34.28 19.78
N GLU A 569 31.87 35.55 19.45
CA GLU A 569 31.08 36.47 20.27
C GLU A 569 29.97 37.10 19.43
N ILE A 570 28.77 37.19 19.99
CA ILE A 570 27.60 37.73 19.30
C ILE A 570 26.73 38.57 20.25
N THR A 571 26.25 39.72 19.76
CA THR A 571 25.27 40.54 20.48
C THR A 571 23.88 40.27 19.93
N ILE A 572 22.95 39.91 20.81
CA ILE A 572 21.58 39.53 20.46
C ILE A 572 20.61 40.41 21.25
N PRO A 573 19.78 41.24 20.57
CA PRO A 573 18.75 42.01 21.24
C PRO A 573 17.73 41.14 21.95
N SER A 574 17.05 41.70 22.95
CA SER A 574 15.97 40.98 23.65
C SER A 574 14.90 40.48 22.69
N GLY A 575 14.49 39.21 22.83
CA GLY A 575 13.46 38.56 22.02
C GLY A 575 13.90 38.12 20.63
N GLN A 576 15.17 38.32 20.27
CA GLN A 576 15.73 37.90 18.98
C GLN A 576 16.56 36.62 19.09
N SER A 577 16.78 36.00 17.93
CA SER A 577 17.66 34.85 17.76
C SER A 577 18.74 35.19 16.75
N ARG A 578 19.96 34.66 16.93
CA ARG A 578 21.01 34.74 15.92
C ARG A 578 21.76 33.42 15.79
N GLU A 579 22.12 33.08 14.56
CA GLU A 579 22.99 31.95 14.24
C GLU A 579 24.46 32.32 14.43
N ILE A 580 25.25 31.39 14.96
CA ILE A 580 26.71 31.39 14.88
C ILE A 580 27.17 30.00 14.45
N ALA A 581 28.06 29.95 13.46
CA ALA A 581 28.53 28.69 12.87
C ALA A 581 30.04 28.72 12.61
N PHE A 582 30.63 27.53 12.62
CA PHE A 582 32.05 27.27 12.45
C PHE A 582 32.23 26.19 11.39
N THR A 583 33.13 26.42 10.42
CA THR A 583 33.43 25.43 9.38
C THR A 583 34.34 24.33 9.93
N GLY A 584 33.88 23.09 9.87
CA GLY A 584 34.63 21.93 10.34
C GLY A 584 34.53 20.72 9.40
N THR A 585 35.50 19.82 9.54
CA THR A 585 35.55 18.53 8.85
C THR A 585 35.74 17.41 9.86
N LEU A 586 35.41 16.17 9.47
CA LEU A 586 35.72 14.99 10.27
C LEU A 586 37.25 14.81 10.37
N ASN A 587 37.77 14.57 11.58
CA ASN A 587 39.17 14.17 11.76
C ASN A 587 39.34 12.71 11.30
N THR A 588 39.69 12.52 10.03
CA THR A 588 39.78 11.19 9.40
C THR A 588 40.77 10.26 10.09
N ASN A 589 41.87 10.79 10.66
CA ASN A 589 42.88 9.98 11.34
C ASN A 589 42.35 9.42 12.66
N GLU A 590 41.73 10.27 13.49
CA GLU A 590 41.14 9.86 14.76
C GLU A 590 39.95 8.93 14.53
N TYR A 591 39.09 9.28 13.56
CA TYR A 591 37.99 8.44 13.13
C TYR A 591 38.46 7.04 12.69
N THR A 592 39.48 6.95 11.84
CA THR A 592 40.04 5.67 11.37
C THR A 592 40.67 4.88 12.53
N SER A 593 41.33 5.56 13.47
CA SER A 593 41.90 4.95 14.68
C SER A 593 40.82 4.30 15.56
N ILE A 594 39.73 5.03 15.86
CA ILE A 594 38.60 4.50 16.64
C ILE A 594 37.93 3.34 15.90
N LYS A 595 37.67 3.53 14.61
CA LYS A 595 37.04 2.52 13.76
C LYS A 595 37.86 1.22 13.73
N ASN A 596 39.18 1.30 13.55
CA ASN A 596 40.05 0.12 13.56
C ASN A 596 40.07 -0.58 14.92
N LYS A 597 40.10 0.16 16.04
CA LYS A 597 39.98 -0.42 17.39
C LYS A 597 38.68 -1.18 17.57
N ILE A 598 37.56 -0.63 17.09
CA ILE A 598 36.25 -1.30 17.12
C ILE A 598 36.30 -2.57 16.25
N ILE A 599 36.79 -2.48 15.00
CA ILE A 599 36.91 -3.65 14.11
C ILE A 599 37.77 -4.76 14.74
N ASP A 600 38.88 -4.42 15.37
CA ASP A 600 39.76 -5.40 16.03
C ASP A 600 39.10 -6.02 17.27
N GLN A 601 38.26 -5.28 18.00
CA GLN A 601 37.44 -5.84 19.09
C GLN A 601 36.38 -6.81 18.56
N LEU A 602 35.72 -6.48 17.45
CA LEU A 602 34.69 -7.32 16.82
C LEU A 602 35.27 -8.60 16.21
N ARG A 603 36.48 -8.56 15.64
CA ARG A 603 37.17 -9.74 15.10
C ARG A 603 37.41 -10.83 16.15
N ASN A 604 37.44 -10.47 17.43
CA ASN A 604 37.67 -11.40 18.54
C ASN A 604 36.37 -11.92 19.20
N ASN A 605 35.19 -11.55 18.69
CA ASN A 605 33.91 -11.97 19.26
C ASN A 605 32.83 -12.16 18.16
N ALA A 606 32.47 -13.41 17.87
CA ALA A 606 31.70 -13.80 16.69
C ALA A 606 30.24 -13.29 16.66
N ASP A 607 29.69 -12.85 17.80
CA ASP A 607 28.27 -12.49 17.92
C ASP A 607 27.94 -11.00 17.67
N VAL A 608 28.92 -10.15 17.32
CA VAL A 608 28.74 -8.67 17.29
C VAL A 608 28.91 -8.07 15.89
N TYR A 609 28.74 -8.84 14.81
CA TYR A 609 29.11 -8.39 13.45
C TYR A 609 28.16 -7.36 12.80
N THR A 610 27.04 -7.00 13.43
CA THR A 610 26.03 -6.11 12.80
C THR A 610 25.88 -4.72 13.44
N GLU A 611 26.45 -4.48 14.63
CA GLU A 611 26.27 -3.20 15.35
C GLU A 611 27.50 -2.29 15.37
N GLY A 612 28.72 -2.83 15.27
CA GLY A 612 29.93 -2.02 15.47
C GLY A 612 30.27 -1.02 14.36
N ILE A 613 29.74 -1.18 13.14
CA ILE A 613 29.87 -0.19 12.05
C ILE A 613 28.88 0.99 12.25
N ARG A 614 27.90 0.87 13.17
CA ARG A 614 26.97 1.96 13.54
C ARG A 614 27.47 2.82 14.72
N ALA A 615 28.61 2.49 15.33
CA ALA A 615 28.98 3.01 16.65
C ALA A 615 29.80 4.31 16.65
N THR A 616 30.47 4.69 15.55
CA THR A 616 31.29 5.90 15.58
C THR A 616 30.42 7.15 15.40
N ARG A 617 30.23 7.87 16.50
CA ARG A 617 29.41 9.07 16.57
C ARG A 617 30.28 10.28 16.90
N VAL A 618 29.97 11.42 16.29
CA VAL A 618 30.57 12.71 16.65
C VAL A 618 29.81 13.25 17.85
N VAL A 619 30.47 13.27 19.01
CA VAL A 619 29.94 13.89 20.23
C VAL A 619 30.69 15.19 20.47
N GLY A 620 29.97 16.24 20.85
CA GLY A 620 30.59 17.51 21.23
C GLY A 620 29.67 18.38 22.07
N THR A 621 30.17 19.53 22.49
CA THR A 621 29.41 20.49 23.31
C THR A 621 29.41 21.87 22.70
N ILE A 622 28.29 22.57 22.85
CA ILE A 622 28.16 24.00 22.56
C ILE A 622 27.84 24.71 23.87
N ASN A 623 28.70 25.66 24.24
CA ASN A 623 28.57 26.48 25.43
C ASN A 623 28.22 27.91 25.01
N ALA A 624 27.23 28.52 25.63
CA ALA A 624 26.94 29.94 25.48
C ALA A 624 26.86 30.64 26.84
N GLN A 625 27.51 31.79 26.97
CA GLN A 625 27.55 32.57 28.21
C GLN A 625 27.41 34.06 27.94
N VAL A 626 26.50 34.73 28.67
CA VAL A 626 26.38 36.19 28.65
C VAL A 626 27.58 36.83 29.35
N LEU A 627 28.22 37.79 28.68
CA LEU A 627 29.38 38.55 29.18
C LEU A 627 28.96 39.80 29.98
N ASN A 628 27.87 40.46 29.61
CA ASN A 628 27.37 41.69 30.25
C ASN A 628 26.39 41.42 31.41
N THR A 629 26.76 40.55 32.36
CA THR A 629 25.86 40.03 33.41
C THR A 629 25.30 41.07 34.39
N ALA A 630 25.96 42.22 34.56
CA ALA A 630 25.52 43.27 35.48
C ALA A 630 24.07 43.74 35.21
N ALA A 631 23.69 43.90 33.94
CA ALA A 631 22.35 44.36 33.54
C ALA A 631 21.21 43.36 33.83
N PHE A 632 21.55 42.11 34.13
CA PHE A 632 20.60 41.01 34.35
C PHE A 632 20.38 40.71 35.83
N ASN A 633 21.42 40.90 36.66
CA ASN A 633 21.31 40.78 38.11
C ASN A 633 20.28 41.78 38.67
N ASP A 634 20.28 43.01 38.13
CA ASP A 634 19.31 44.06 38.49
C ASP A 634 17.86 43.71 38.08
N ALA A 635 17.69 42.80 37.12
CA ALA A 635 16.40 42.30 36.65
C ALA A 635 15.95 41.01 37.36
N GLY A 636 16.70 40.53 38.38
CA GLY A 636 16.37 39.34 39.15
C GLY A 636 16.60 38.01 38.42
N ILE A 637 17.36 38.00 37.32
CA ILE A 637 17.65 36.78 36.56
C ILE A 637 18.85 36.06 37.20
N ALA A 638 18.65 34.81 37.61
CA ALA A 638 19.71 34.02 38.23
C ALA A 638 20.89 33.79 37.25
N PRO A 639 22.15 33.74 37.75
CA PRO A 639 23.33 33.49 36.90
C PRO A 639 23.26 32.19 36.08
N SER A 640 22.55 31.18 36.59
CA SER A 640 22.29 29.92 35.87
C SER A 640 21.43 30.09 34.62
N GLY A 641 20.59 31.13 34.53
CA GLY A 641 19.78 31.44 33.35
C GLY A 641 20.52 32.29 32.30
N LEU A 642 21.75 32.73 32.59
CA LEU A 642 22.60 33.53 31.70
C LEU A 642 23.69 32.70 31.00
N ARG A 643 23.60 31.38 31.12
CA ARG A 643 24.44 30.42 30.43
C ARG A 643 23.59 29.23 30.01
N ASP A 644 23.92 28.63 28.88
CA ASP A 644 23.33 27.38 28.45
C ASP A 644 24.41 26.51 27.78
N ARG A 645 24.31 25.19 27.99
CA ARG A 645 25.28 24.21 27.55
C ARG A 645 24.55 22.97 27.05
N VAL A 646 24.79 22.63 25.79
CA VAL A 646 24.11 21.53 25.10
C VAL A 646 25.14 20.58 24.48
N GLN A 647 24.88 19.28 24.65
CA GLN A 647 25.62 18.24 23.93
C GLN A 647 24.95 18.00 22.58
N PHE A 648 25.74 17.88 21.52
CA PHE A 648 25.29 17.38 20.22
C PHE A 648 25.90 16.01 19.93
N ASP A 649 25.17 15.22 19.17
CA ASP A 649 25.55 13.84 18.85
C ASP A 649 24.95 13.40 17.51
N PHE A 650 25.79 13.03 16.55
CA PHE A 650 25.36 12.48 15.26
C PHE A 650 26.31 11.40 14.72
N PRO A 651 25.81 10.37 14.01
CA PRO A 651 26.63 9.29 13.48
C PRO A 651 27.54 9.73 12.31
N VAL A 652 28.70 9.08 12.20
CA VAL A 652 29.47 9.06 10.95
C VAL A 652 28.91 7.96 10.05
N ARG A 653 28.66 8.27 8.76
CA ARG A 653 28.08 7.32 7.80
C ARG A 653 28.99 7.13 6.59
N GLU A 654 29.44 5.89 6.41
CA GLU A 654 30.02 5.43 5.15
C GLU A 654 28.98 4.57 4.43
N GLN A 655 28.68 4.87 3.17
CA GLN A 655 27.80 4.06 2.34
C GLN A 655 28.50 3.76 1.00
N PRO A 656 29.57 2.95 1.00
CA PRO A 656 30.11 2.45 -0.24
C PRO A 656 29.06 1.58 -0.96
N PRO A 657 28.93 1.65 -2.28
CA PRO A 657 28.07 0.74 -3.03
C PRO A 657 28.52 -0.70 -2.79
N ALA A 658 27.60 -1.66 -2.69
CA ALA A 658 28.00 -3.06 -2.60
C ALA A 658 28.12 -3.65 -4.00
N GLU A 659 29.18 -4.40 -4.27
CA GLU A 659 29.32 -5.19 -5.49
C GLU A 659 29.26 -6.67 -5.14
N ALA A 660 28.56 -7.44 -5.98
CA ALA A 660 28.43 -8.88 -5.84
C ALA A 660 28.63 -9.54 -7.21
N PHE A 661 29.40 -10.62 -7.22
CA PHE A 661 29.61 -11.50 -8.35
C PHE A 661 29.27 -12.89 -7.90
N SER A 662 28.45 -13.60 -8.67
CA SER A 662 28.21 -15.01 -8.41
C SER A 662 28.57 -15.82 -9.64
N LEU A 663 28.89 -17.09 -9.40
CA LEU A 663 28.89 -18.14 -10.40
C LEU A 663 28.23 -19.38 -9.79
N ALA A 664 27.65 -20.21 -10.64
CA ALA A 664 27.02 -21.47 -10.25
C ALA A 664 27.22 -22.50 -11.36
N GLY A 665 27.52 -23.74 -10.99
CA GLY A 665 27.83 -24.81 -11.93
C GLY A 665 27.64 -26.19 -11.33
N HIS A 666 28.07 -27.21 -12.08
CA HIS A 666 28.09 -28.59 -11.62
C HIS A 666 29.32 -29.32 -12.16
N VAL A 667 29.70 -30.41 -11.50
CA VAL A 667 30.84 -31.26 -11.87
C VAL A 667 30.40 -32.72 -11.81
N ASN A 668 30.61 -33.48 -12.89
CA ASN A 668 30.31 -34.92 -12.88
C ASN A 668 31.41 -35.72 -12.17
N ALA A 669 31.13 -36.98 -11.90
CA ALA A 669 32.06 -37.90 -11.27
C ALA A 669 33.36 -38.02 -12.11
N GLY A 670 34.50 -37.84 -11.47
CA GLY A 670 35.82 -37.92 -12.10
C GLY A 670 36.29 -36.65 -12.81
N ASP A 671 35.42 -35.65 -12.97
CA ASP A 671 35.72 -34.40 -13.66
C ASP A 671 36.26 -33.32 -12.69
N THR A 672 36.84 -32.28 -13.27
CA THR A 672 37.26 -31.05 -12.59
C THR A 672 36.77 -29.87 -13.39
N GLU A 673 36.05 -28.97 -12.75
CA GLU A 673 35.72 -27.66 -13.33
C GLU A 673 36.65 -26.60 -12.77
N SER A 674 37.06 -25.64 -13.59
CA SER A 674 37.95 -24.55 -13.19
C SER A 674 37.41 -23.22 -13.67
N GLU A 675 37.13 -22.34 -12.71
CA GLU A 675 36.66 -20.98 -12.95
C GLU A 675 37.76 -19.96 -12.64
N GLY A 676 37.62 -18.74 -13.16
CA GLY A 676 38.52 -17.63 -12.84
C GLY A 676 37.98 -16.75 -11.71
N ALA A 677 38.68 -16.66 -10.58
CA ALA A 677 38.34 -15.79 -9.47
C ALA A 677 39.39 -14.67 -9.31
N GLN A 678 38.99 -13.41 -9.54
CA GLN A 678 39.83 -12.24 -9.25
C GLN A 678 39.38 -11.60 -7.95
N LEU A 679 40.22 -11.71 -6.90
CA LEU A 679 39.96 -11.03 -5.63
C LEU A 679 40.41 -9.56 -5.75
N PRO A 680 39.61 -8.57 -5.31
CA PRO A 680 40.02 -7.17 -5.32
C PRO A 680 41.20 -6.94 -4.37
N ALA A 681 42.03 -5.93 -4.63
CA ALA A 681 43.13 -5.55 -3.74
C ALA A 681 42.62 -4.98 -2.42
N ALA A 682 43.35 -5.21 -1.32
CA ALA A 682 42.97 -4.67 -0.01
C ALA A 682 42.86 -3.13 -0.01
N SER A 683 43.69 -2.45 -0.83
CA SER A 683 43.64 -1.01 -1.05
C SER A 683 42.38 -0.55 -1.79
N GLU A 684 41.74 -1.43 -2.54
CA GLU A 684 40.51 -1.19 -3.29
C GLU A 684 39.26 -1.47 -2.45
N LEU A 685 39.38 -1.82 -1.17
CA LEU A 685 38.25 -2.12 -0.29
C LEU A 685 38.10 -1.12 0.86
N VAL A 686 36.85 -0.82 1.21
CA VAL A 686 36.54 -0.09 2.44
C VAL A 686 36.81 -1.03 3.62
N ASP A 687 37.80 -0.67 4.44
CA ASP A 687 38.32 -1.46 5.58
C ASP A 687 38.61 -2.95 5.34
N GLY A 688 38.85 -3.35 4.09
CA GLY A 688 39.03 -4.77 3.74
C GLY A 688 37.75 -5.60 3.87
N ILE A 689 36.58 -4.96 3.89
CA ILE A 689 35.27 -5.63 4.02
C ILE A 689 34.88 -6.27 2.70
N GLY A 690 34.86 -7.59 2.72
CA GLY A 690 34.34 -8.44 1.66
C GLY A 690 34.56 -9.91 2.01
N HIS A 691 33.85 -10.79 1.34
CA HIS A 691 33.97 -12.22 1.52
C HIS A 691 33.74 -12.97 0.21
N LEU A 692 34.33 -14.16 0.13
CA LEU A 692 34.01 -15.18 -0.86
C LEU A 692 33.24 -16.29 -0.14
N GLU A 693 31.98 -16.47 -0.50
CA GLU A 693 31.16 -17.60 -0.08
C GLU A 693 31.20 -18.67 -1.15
N VAL A 694 31.55 -19.90 -0.80
CA VAL A 694 31.47 -21.07 -1.68
C VAL A 694 30.49 -22.09 -1.10
N SER A 695 29.79 -22.82 -1.96
CA SER A 695 28.88 -23.86 -1.52
C SER A 695 28.94 -25.12 -2.37
N LEU A 696 28.64 -26.27 -1.75
CA LEU A 696 28.50 -27.58 -2.38
C LEU A 696 27.15 -28.22 -2.04
N SER A 697 26.61 -28.96 -2.99
CA SER A 697 25.47 -29.87 -2.82
C SER A 697 25.59 -31.03 -3.81
N ASN A 698 25.04 -32.20 -3.50
CA ASN A 698 24.99 -33.34 -4.42
C ASN A 698 23.64 -33.51 -5.13
N THR A 699 22.79 -32.49 -5.06
CA THR A 699 21.53 -32.41 -5.79
C THR A 699 21.21 -30.97 -6.15
N ALA A 700 20.66 -30.75 -7.34
CA ALA A 700 20.06 -29.48 -7.74
C ALA A 700 18.69 -29.28 -7.09
N LEU A 701 18.15 -30.25 -6.35
CA LEU A 701 16.82 -30.20 -5.73
C LEU A 701 16.81 -29.52 -4.34
N VAL A 702 17.88 -28.81 -3.96
CA VAL A 702 17.92 -28.04 -2.69
C VAL A 702 16.74 -27.04 -2.63
N GLY A 703 15.91 -27.15 -1.61
CA GLY A 703 14.69 -26.33 -1.46
C GLY A 703 13.39 -27.01 -1.91
N LEU A 704 13.46 -28.26 -2.41
CA LEU A 704 12.32 -29.06 -2.86
C LEU A 704 11.25 -29.25 -1.77
N GLU A 705 11.61 -29.21 -0.48
CA GLU A 705 10.67 -29.36 0.64
C GLU A 705 9.51 -28.35 0.58
N ARG A 706 9.76 -27.15 0.05
CA ARG A 706 8.73 -26.09 -0.09
C ARG A 706 7.72 -26.41 -1.19
N ALA A 707 8.13 -27.14 -2.22
CA ALA A 707 7.27 -27.50 -3.36
C ALA A 707 6.11 -28.43 -2.97
N PHE A 708 6.22 -29.13 -1.84
CA PHE A 708 5.20 -30.06 -1.35
C PHE A 708 4.12 -29.41 -0.47
N GLN A 709 4.20 -28.10 -0.19
CA GLN A 709 3.23 -27.40 0.69
C GLN A 709 1.86 -27.13 0.04
N PHE A 710 1.78 -27.08 -1.30
CA PHE A 710 0.54 -26.72 -2.04
C PHE A 710 -0.67 -27.60 -1.68
N TYR A 711 -0.45 -28.89 -1.44
CA TYR A 711 -1.50 -29.88 -1.22
C TYR A 711 -1.94 -30.04 0.24
N HIS A 712 -1.28 -29.34 1.18
CA HIS A 712 -1.74 -29.23 2.57
C HIS A 712 -2.98 -28.32 2.70
N LEU A 713 -3.12 -27.33 1.80
CA LEU A 713 -4.11 -26.25 1.93
C LEU A 713 -5.34 -26.38 1.00
N ASN A 714 -5.39 -27.38 0.11
CA ASN A 714 -6.40 -27.48 -0.96
C ASN A 714 -7.00 -28.90 -1.10
N PRO A 715 -8.06 -29.27 -0.36
CA PRO A 715 -8.75 -30.56 -0.54
C PRO A 715 -9.58 -30.60 -1.85
N TYR A 716 -9.44 -31.69 -2.64
CA TYR A 716 -9.82 -31.80 -4.06
C TYR A 716 -11.24 -32.29 -4.35
N TYR A 717 -11.72 -32.00 -5.57
CA TYR A 717 -12.97 -32.57 -6.06
C TYR A 717 -12.96 -32.99 -7.55
N CYS A 718 -12.26 -32.30 -8.46
CA CYS A 718 -12.28 -32.62 -9.91
C CYS A 718 -11.24 -33.67 -10.34
N LEU A 719 -11.40 -34.23 -11.54
CA LEU A 719 -10.53 -35.30 -12.04
C LEU A 719 -9.09 -34.83 -12.35
N GLU A 720 -8.90 -33.62 -12.88
CA GLU A 720 -7.56 -33.07 -13.14
C GLU A 720 -6.74 -33.00 -11.84
N GLN A 721 -7.32 -32.42 -10.79
CA GLN A 721 -6.69 -32.33 -9.48
C GLN A 721 -6.33 -33.71 -8.91
N ARG A 722 -7.24 -34.69 -9.01
CA ARG A 722 -7.00 -36.08 -8.57
C ARG A 722 -5.86 -36.72 -9.36
N ALA A 723 -5.84 -36.54 -10.68
CA ALA A 723 -4.77 -37.04 -11.55
C ALA A 723 -3.41 -36.42 -11.21
N SER A 724 -3.36 -35.10 -11.00
CA SER A 724 -2.12 -34.39 -10.62
C SER A 724 -1.64 -34.74 -9.22
N ALA A 725 -2.55 -34.95 -8.28
CA ALA A 725 -2.23 -35.38 -6.93
C ALA A 725 -1.71 -36.83 -6.90
N TYR A 726 -2.30 -37.71 -7.73
CA TYR A 726 -1.80 -39.07 -7.92
C TYR A 726 -0.41 -39.06 -8.57
N LEU A 727 -0.22 -38.26 -9.62
CA LEU A 727 1.10 -38.04 -10.25
C LEU A 727 2.13 -37.57 -9.24
N LEU A 728 1.79 -36.56 -8.42
CA LEU A 728 2.67 -36.11 -7.34
C LEU A 728 2.98 -37.26 -6.37
N SER A 729 1.99 -38.04 -5.94
CA SER A 729 2.21 -39.11 -4.97
C SER A 729 3.25 -40.14 -5.45
N MET A 730 3.17 -40.51 -6.73
CA MET A 730 4.13 -41.41 -7.35
C MET A 730 5.52 -40.77 -7.44
N THR A 731 5.61 -39.46 -7.70
CA THR A 731 6.89 -38.78 -7.94
C THR A 731 7.58 -38.30 -6.67
N ALA A 732 6.82 -37.72 -5.74
CA ALA A 732 7.28 -37.20 -4.46
C ALA A 732 7.65 -38.33 -3.51
N GLY A 733 6.88 -39.43 -3.49
CA GLY A 733 7.20 -40.60 -2.68
C GLY A 733 8.58 -41.17 -2.99
N ASP A 734 8.95 -41.27 -4.28
CA ASP A 734 10.28 -41.70 -4.70
C ASP A 734 11.37 -40.72 -4.25
N LEU A 735 11.17 -39.41 -4.46
CA LEU A 735 12.13 -38.38 -4.09
C LEU A 735 12.33 -38.30 -2.57
N LEU A 736 11.25 -38.26 -1.80
CA LEU A 736 11.29 -38.19 -0.33
C LEU A 736 11.93 -39.43 0.29
N ARG A 737 11.63 -40.63 -0.23
CA ARG A 737 12.31 -41.87 0.17
C ARG A 737 13.81 -41.81 -0.17
N GLY A 738 14.16 -41.34 -1.36
CA GLY A 738 15.56 -41.18 -1.80
C GLY A 738 16.37 -40.24 -0.92
N PHE A 739 15.77 -39.13 -0.49
CA PHE A 739 16.39 -38.16 0.42
C PHE A 739 16.27 -38.51 1.92
N GLN A 740 15.59 -39.61 2.25
CA GLN A 740 15.21 -40.00 3.62
C GLN A 740 14.57 -38.87 4.43
N GLN A 741 13.78 -38.04 3.76
CA GLN A 741 12.93 -37.06 4.44
C GLN A 741 11.72 -37.80 5.00
N GLY A 742 11.34 -37.47 6.24
CA GLY A 742 10.08 -37.95 6.78
C GLY A 742 8.96 -37.56 5.83
N ALA A 743 8.01 -38.46 5.59
CA ALA A 743 6.73 -38.01 5.07
C ALA A 743 6.24 -36.88 6.01
N PRO A 744 5.58 -35.83 5.49
CA PRO A 744 4.77 -34.95 6.33
C PRO A 744 3.98 -35.82 7.33
N SER A 745 3.81 -35.38 8.58
CA SER A 745 3.28 -36.21 9.68
C SER A 745 1.98 -36.93 9.29
N GLU A 746 1.52 -37.99 9.96
CA GLU A 746 0.25 -38.66 9.58
C GLU A 746 -1.00 -37.73 9.55
N GLN A 747 -0.89 -36.49 10.07
CA GLN A 747 -1.89 -35.42 9.94
C GLN A 747 -1.79 -34.64 8.61
N ASP A 748 -0.73 -34.84 7.84
CA ASP A 748 -0.33 -34.15 6.63
C ASP A 748 -0.35 -35.12 5.42
N TYR A 749 -1.38 -35.04 4.58
CA TYR A 749 -1.52 -35.71 3.27
C TYR A 749 -1.09 -37.19 3.18
N ASN A 750 -2.06 -38.11 3.30
CA ASN A 750 -1.82 -39.55 3.21
C ASN A 750 -1.61 -40.02 1.74
N PHE A 751 -0.35 -40.13 1.31
CA PHE A 751 0.03 -40.67 0.00
C PHE A 751 -0.49 -42.09 -0.25
N THR A 752 -0.82 -42.84 0.81
CA THR A 752 -1.34 -44.23 0.74
C THR A 752 -2.81 -44.29 0.31
N GLU A 753 -3.55 -43.17 0.32
CA GLU A 753 -4.95 -43.11 -0.12
C GLU A 753 -5.12 -42.55 -1.55
N SER A 754 -4.04 -42.09 -2.20
CA SER A 754 -4.12 -41.47 -3.53
C SER A 754 -4.70 -42.41 -4.59
N THR A 755 -4.44 -43.71 -4.48
CA THR A 755 -5.04 -44.77 -5.32
C THR A 755 -6.56 -44.78 -5.20
N LYS A 756 -7.11 -44.70 -3.98
CA LYS A 756 -8.57 -44.64 -3.75
C LYS A 756 -9.21 -43.38 -4.33
N PHE A 757 -8.48 -42.26 -4.29
CA PHE A 757 -9.00 -40.98 -4.75
C PHE A 757 -8.98 -40.82 -6.28
N PHE A 758 -8.16 -41.57 -6.99
CA PHE A 758 -8.02 -41.47 -8.44
C PHE A 758 -8.34 -42.77 -9.19
N ILE A 759 -7.63 -43.87 -8.90
CA ILE A 759 -7.78 -45.14 -9.63
C ILE A 759 -9.16 -45.76 -9.38
N ASP A 760 -9.57 -45.89 -8.13
CA ASP A 760 -10.82 -46.61 -7.77
C ASP A 760 -12.09 -45.92 -8.30
N VAL A 761 -12.04 -44.60 -8.52
CA VAL A 761 -13.19 -43.81 -8.96
C VAL A 761 -13.13 -43.45 -10.45
N LEU A 762 -12.09 -43.90 -11.18
CA LEU A 762 -11.80 -43.41 -12.52
C LEU A 762 -12.93 -43.70 -13.51
N SER A 763 -13.52 -44.89 -13.44
CA SER A 763 -14.63 -45.32 -14.29
C SER A 763 -15.88 -44.43 -14.13
N GLU A 764 -16.08 -43.82 -12.95
CA GLU A 764 -17.20 -42.90 -12.70
C GLU A 764 -17.06 -41.56 -13.45
N PHE A 765 -15.85 -41.21 -13.88
CA PHE A 765 -15.59 -40.01 -14.69
C PHE A 765 -15.50 -40.31 -16.20
N GLN A 766 -15.56 -41.58 -16.62
CA GLN A 766 -15.48 -41.94 -18.04
C GLN A 766 -16.88 -41.98 -18.67
N ASN A 767 -17.05 -41.27 -19.79
CA ASN A 767 -18.28 -41.27 -20.57
C ASN A 767 -18.33 -42.48 -21.51
N GLU A 768 -19.50 -42.71 -22.13
CA GLU A 768 -19.71 -43.83 -23.07
C GLU A 768 -18.81 -43.78 -24.31
N ASP A 769 -18.45 -42.58 -24.75
CA ASP A 769 -17.53 -42.36 -25.87
C ASP A 769 -16.06 -42.68 -25.53
N GLY A 770 -15.78 -43.02 -24.27
CA GLY A 770 -14.45 -43.34 -23.75
C GLY A 770 -13.67 -42.13 -23.20
N GLY A 771 -14.14 -40.90 -23.41
CA GLY A 771 -13.49 -39.70 -22.89
C GLY A 771 -13.86 -39.41 -21.43
N PHE A 772 -13.09 -38.53 -20.78
CA PHE A 772 -13.29 -38.17 -19.37
C PHE A 772 -13.96 -36.80 -19.20
N ARG A 773 -14.84 -36.72 -18.20
CA ARG A 773 -15.43 -35.46 -17.71
C ARG A 773 -14.65 -34.94 -16.50
N LEU A 774 -14.68 -33.62 -16.29
CA LEU A 774 -13.96 -32.97 -15.19
C LEU A 774 -14.57 -33.25 -13.80
N TRP A 775 -15.89 -33.41 -13.73
CA TRP A 775 -16.64 -33.64 -12.49
C TRP A 775 -17.67 -34.77 -12.68
N LYS A 776 -17.92 -35.57 -11.63
CA LYS A 776 -18.92 -36.66 -11.68
C LYS A 776 -20.33 -36.15 -12.03
N SER A 777 -20.67 -34.95 -11.59
CA SER A 777 -21.99 -34.32 -11.81
C SER A 777 -22.10 -33.58 -13.14
N HIS A 778 -21.01 -33.41 -13.90
CA HIS A 778 -21.07 -32.72 -15.20
C HIS A 778 -21.78 -33.60 -16.24
N PRO A 779 -22.45 -32.96 -17.24
CA PRO A 779 -23.04 -33.67 -18.38
C PRO A 779 -21.98 -34.54 -19.09
N SER A 780 -22.42 -35.52 -19.88
CA SER A 780 -21.59 -36.53 -20.57
C SER A 780 -20.65 -35.98 -21.66
N VAL A 781 -20.20 -34.72 -21.53
CA VAL A 781 -19.25 -34.06 -22.41
C VAL A 781 -17.84 -34.43 -22.01
N SER A 782 -17.13 -35.09 -22.92
CA SER A 782 -15.74 -35.48 -22.76
C SER A 782 -14.79 -34.32 -23.04
N TYR A 783 -13.81 -34.12 -22.16
CA TYR A 783 -12.77 -33.10 -22.30
C TYR A 783 -11.51 -33.73 -22.91
N PRO A 784 -11.12 -33.39 -24.14
CA PRO A 784 -10.06 -34.10 -24.85
C PRO A 784 -8.68 -33.89 -24.24
N TYR A 785 -8.35 -32.67 -23.81
CA TYR A 785 -7.09 -32.40 -23.12
C TYR A 785 -6.99 -33.13 -21.78
N LEU A 786 -8.06 -33.10 -20.97
CA LEU A 786 -8.13 -33.83 -19.70
C LEU A 786 -7.98 -35.33 -19.93
N THR A 787 -8.63 -35.87 -20.96
CA THR A 787 -8.54 -37.29 -21.30
C THR A 787 -7.09 -37.67 -21.63
N ALA A 788 -6.40 -36.86 -22.44
CA ALA A 788 -4.97 -37.06 -22.72
C ALA A 788 -4.12 -36.98 -21.44
N TYR A 789 -4.44 -36.07 -20.52
CA TYR A 789 -3.73 -35.95 -19.24
C TYR A 789 -3.95 -37.16 -18.32
N VAL A 790 -5.17 -37.70 -18.25
CA VAL A 790 -5.46 -38.93 -17.50
C VAL A 790 -4.69 -40.11 -18.08
N VAL A 791 -4.69 -40.26 -19.42
CA VAL A 791 -3.91 -41.32 -20.09
C VAL A 791 -2.41 -41.17 -19.78
N PHE A 792 -1.87 -39.95 -19.81
CA PHE A 792 -0.48 -39.67 -19.39
C PHE A 792 -0.20 -40.15 -17.96
N VAL A 793 -1.07 -39.81 -17.00
CA VAL A 793 -0.89 -40.21 -15.60
C VAL A 793 -0.96 -41.74 -15.44
N LEU A 794 -1.83 -42.43 -16.19
CA LEU A 794 -1.91 -43.89 -16.19
C LEU A 794 -0.69 -44.55 -16.86
N GLN A 795 -0.16 -43.97 -17.94
CA GLN A 795 1.11 -44.42 -18.54
C GLN A 795 2.24 -44.34 -17.50
N VAL A 796 2.33 -43.23 -16.76
CA VAL A 796 3.30 -43.09 -15.66
C VAL A 796 3.00 -44.08 -14.52
N ALA A 797 1.73 -44.36 -14.21
CA ALA A 797 1.36 -45.36 -13.21
C ALA A 797 1.85 -46.76 -13.58
N ARG A 798 1.66 -47.15 -14.86
CA ARG A 798 2.14 -48.41 -15.43
C ARG A 798 3.66 -48.51 -15.37
N GLU A 799 4.38 -47.44 -15.70
CA GLU A 799 5.86 -47.36 -15.60
C GLU A 799 6.37 -47.53 -14.16
N ASN A 800 5.55 -47.20 -13.16
CA ASN A 800 5.87 -47.38 -11.74
C ASN A 800 5.35 -48.72 -11.17
N GLY A 801 4.77 -49.59 -12.00
CA GLY A 801 4.24 -50.88 -11.58
C GLY A 801 2.95 -50.79 -10.76
N ASN A 802 2.14 -49.74 -10.93
CA ASN A 802 0.83 -49.63 -10.31
C ASN A 802 -0.26 -50.19 -11.22
N ASP A 803 -1.18 -50.97 -10.64
CA ASP A 803 -2.30 -51.57 -11.35
C ASP A 803 -3.49 -50.60 -11.53
N PHE A 804 -4.20 -50.72 -12.65
CA PHE A 804 -5.46 -50.01 -12.93
C PHE A 804 -6.30 -50.79 -13.97
N ASP A 805 -7.55 -50.38 -14.19
CA ASP A 805 -8.45 -51.02 -15.17
C ASP A 805 -8.02 -50.71 -16.62
N GLU A 806 -7.46 -51.71 -17.29
CA GLU A 806 -7.02 -51.62 -18.69
C GLU A 806 -8.18 -51.36 -19.68
N GLY A 807 -9.40 -51.78 -19.36
CA GLY A 807 -10.58 -51.47 -20.18
C GLY A 807 -10.94 -49.98 -20.15
N VAL A 808 -10.77 -49.32 -19.01
CA VAL A 808 -10.92 -47.85 -18.89
C VAL A 808 -9.83 -47.14 -19.70
N TYR A 809 -8.59 -47.62 -19.63
CA TYR A 809 -7.46 -47.08 -20.38
C TYR A 809 -7.66 -47.17 -21.91
N ASP A 810 -7.99 -48.36 -22.42
CA ASP A 810 -8.13 -48.62 -23.86
C ASP A 810 -9.27 -47.80 -24.50
N ARG A 811 -10.37 -47.60 -23.78
CA ARG A 811 -11.47 -46.72 -24.23
C ARG A 811 -11.02 -45.27 -24.32
N ALA A 812 -10.21 -44.79 -23.38
CA ALA A 812 -9.67 -43.43 -23.41
C ALA A 812 -8.70 -43.23 -24.58
N VAL A 813 -7.79 -44.17 -24.83
CA VAL A 813 -6.90 -44.15 -26.02
C VAL A 813 -7.72 -44.18 -27.32
N THR A 814 -8.79 -44.97 -27.37
CA THR A 814 -9.71 -45.03 -28.52
C THR A 814 -10.42 -43.70 -28.75
N TYR A 815 -10.91 -43.05 -27.69
CA TYR A 815 -11.49 -41.71 -27.75
C TYR A 815 -10.50 -40.68 -28.33
N LEU A 816 -9.24 -40.67 -27.87
CA LEU A 816 -8.22 -39.73 -28.36
C LEU A 816 -7.94 -39.90 -29.86
N LYS A 817 -7.87 -41.13 -30.36
CA LYS A 817 -7.73 -41.42 -31.80
C LYS A 817 -8.92 -40.91 -32.60
N ASN A 818 -10.14 -41.04 -32.06
CA ASN A 818 -11.35 -40.54 -32.71
C ASN A 818 -11.39 -39.01 -32.72
N TYR A 819 -10.98 -38.36 -31.64
CA TYR A 819 -10.88 -36.90 -31.56
C TYR A 819 -9.89 -36.31 -32.58
N VAL A 820 -8.75 -36.98 -32.80
CA VAL A 820 -7.78 -36.56 -33.84
C VAL A 820 -8.39 -36.60 -35.24
N ARG A 821 -9.23 -37.61 -35.52
CA ARG A 821 -9.92 -37.74 -36.82
C ARG A 821 -11.03 -36.70 -37.00
N ASN A 822 -11.76 -36.41 -35.93
CA ASN A 822 -12.92 -35.51 -35.92
C ASN A 822 -12.85 -34.56 -34.70
N PRO A 823 -12.03 -33.51 -34.75
CA PRO A 823 -11.92 -32.56 -33.64
C PRO A 823 -13.21 -31.76 -33.44
N SER A 824 -13.43 -31.29 -32.21
CA SER A 824 -14.55 -30.40 -31.89
C SER A 824 -14.41 -29.04 -32.58
N ALA A 825 -15.54 -28.40 -32.88
CA ALA A 825 -15.61 -27.04 -33.45
C ALA A 825 -15.32 -25.93 -32.43
N ASP A 826 -14.21 -26.04 -31.70
CA ASP A 826 -13.77 -25.11 -30.66
C ASP A 826 -12.69 -24.13 -31.15
N ASP A 827 -12.17 -23.25 -30.28
CA ASP A 827 -11.07 -22.33 -30.61
C ASP A 827 -9.88 -23.10 -31.20
N ARG A 828 -9.47 -22.71 -32.40
CA ARG A 828 -8.42 -23.37 -33.18
C ARG A 828 -7.11 -23.53 -32.39
N ARG A 829 -6.73 -22.56 -31.56
CA ARG A 829 -5.50 -22.64 -30.75
C ARG A 829 -5.61 -23.70 -29.66
N TYR A 830 -6.78 -23.82 -29.02
CA TYR A 830 -7.04 -24.88 -28.04
C TYR A 830 -7.05 -26.28 -28.68
N VAL A 831 -7.69 -26.41 -29.85
CA VAL A 831 -7.76 -27.69 -30.57
C VAL A 831 -6.36 -28.17 -30.99
N ILE A 832 -5.56 -27.29 -31.58
CA ILE A 832 -4.20 -27.60 -32.03
C ILE A 832 -3.27 -27.90 -30.84
N GLU A 833 -3.37 -27.14 -29.75
CA GLU A 833 -2.66 -27.43 -28.49
C GLU A 833 -3.01 -28.83 -27.96
N THR A 834 -4.30 -29.17 -27.94
CA THR A 834 -4.77 -30.48 -27.46
C THR A 834 -4.29 -31.61 -28.36
N MET A 835 -4.34 -31.43 -29.69
CA MET A 835 -3.80 -32.36 -30.66
C MET A 835 -2.30 -32.62 -30.47
N SER A 836 -1.52 -31.59 -30.14
CA SER A 836 -0.09 -31.76 -29.86
C SER A 836 0.16 -32.65 -28.64
N PHE A 837 -0.64 -32.51 -27.59
CA PHE A 837 -0.53 -33.37 -26.42
C PHE A 837 -0.98 -34.80 -26.73
N ILE A 838 -2.06 -34.98 -27.50
CA ILE A 838 -2.50 -36.30 -27.96
C ILE A 838 -1.42 -36.99 -28.80
N ALA A 839 -0.75 -36.26 -29.70
CA ALA A 839 0.36 -36.80 -30.50
C ALA A 839 1.47 -37.35 -29.58
N TYR A 840 1.84 -36.61 -28.54
CA TYR A 840 2.81 -37.05 -27.54
C TYR A 840 2.36 -38.32 -26.79
N ILE A 841 1.10 -38.37 -26.34
CA ILE A 841 0.57 -39.53 -25.61
C ILE A 841 0.48 -40.78 -26.49
N LEU A 842 0.06 -40.64 -27.75
CA LEU A 842 0.02 -41.76 -28.70
C LEU A 842 1.43 -42.24 -29.09
N ALA A 843 2.41 -41.33 -29.19
CA ALA A 843 3.80 -41.71 -29.41
C ALA A 843 4.38 -42.48 -28.21
N ARG A 844 4.05 -42.08 -26.97
CA ARG A 844 4.41 -42.84 -25.75
C ARG A 844 3.80 -44.23 -25.72
N GLU A 845 2.63 -44.40 -26.32
CA GLU A 845 1.95 -45.70 -26.46
C GLU A 845 2.58 -46.59 -27.57
N GLY A 846 3.61 -46.11 -28.26
CA GLY A 846 4.18 -46.80 -29.42
C GLY A 846 3.25 -46.78 -30.64
N GLN A 847 2.31 -45.83 -30.69
CA GLN A 847 1.32 -45.69 -31.77
C GLN A 847 1.34 -44.27 -32.40
N PRO A 848 2.51 -43.78 -32.84
CA PRO A 848 2.65 -42.44 -33.41
C PRO A 848 1.77 -42.25 -34.66
N GLN A 849 1.42 -40.99 -34.93
CA GLN A 849 0.48 -40.63 -35.99
C GLN A 849 1.13 -39.63 -36.95
N THR A 850 1.80 -40.11 -37.99
CA THR A 850 2.54 -39.27 -38.95
C THR A 850 1.69 -38.15 -39.56
N THR A 851 0.42 -38.43 -39.89
CA THR A 851 -0.50 -37.42 -40.43
C THR A 851 -0.78 -36.29 -39.44
N LEU A 852 -0.93 -36.61 -38.15
CA LEU A 852 -1.14 -35.62 -37.09
C LEU A 852 0.13 -34.79 -36.84
N GLU A 853 1.29 -35.44 -36.79
CA GLU A 853 2.59 -34.79 -36.63
C GLU A 853 2.86 -33.78 -37.76
N ASN A 854 2.62 -34.16 -39.01
CA ASN A 854 2.76 -33.28 -40.16
C ASN A 854 1.78 -32.10 -40.08
N TYR A 855 0.51 -32.34 -39.73
CA TYR A 855 -0.47 -31.26 -39.53
C TYR A 855 -0.04 -30.26 -38.45
N LEU A 856 0.54 -30.75 -37.34
CA LEU A 856 1.03 -29.91 -36.26
C LEU A 856 2.29 -29.12 -36.66
N LEU A 857 3.18 -29.69 -37.47
CA LEU A 857 4.34 -29.00 -38.03
C LEU A 857 3.91 -27.87 -38.98
N GLU A 858 2.94 -28.12 -39.87
CA GLU A 858 2.36 -27.11 -40.75
C GLU A 858 1.67 -25.97 -39.99
N ASN A 859 1.16 -26.25 -38.78
CA ASN A 859 0.47 -25.29 -37.92
C ASN A 859 1.28 -24.89 -36.68
N VAL A 860 2.61 -25.06 -36.70
CA VAL A 860 3.48 -24.88 -35.52
C VAL A 860 3.39 -23.47 -34.90
N THR A 861 3.05 -22.46 -35.70
CA THR A 861 2.85 -21.07 -35.24
C THR A 861 1.64 -20.88 -34.33
N ALA A 862 0.64 -21.76 -34.40
CA ALA A 862 -0.53 -21.75 -33.52
C ALA A 862 -0.28 -22.45 -32.18
N LEU A 863 0.80 -23.24 -32.08
CA LEU A 863 1.20 -23.92 -30.85
C LEU A 863 1.87 -22.97 -29.88
N SER A 864 1.48 -23.09 -28.62
CA SER A 864 2.16 -22.47 -27.50
C SER A 864 3.57 -23.04 -27.32
N LEU A 865 4.35 -22.47 -26.38
CA LEU A 865 5.66 -23.00 -26.03
C LEU A 865 5.56 -24.47 -25.55
N ARG A 866 4.53 -24.79 -24.76
CA ARG A 866 4.25 -26.14 -24.26
C ARG A 866 3.76 -27.08 -25.37
N GLY A 867 2.87 -26.62 -26.24
CA GLY A 867 2.36 -27.41 -27.36
C GLY A 867 3.47 -27.82 -28.34
N ARG A 868 4.41 -26.90 -28.60
CA ARG A 868 5.64 -27.22 -29.34
C ARG A 868 6.47 -28.27 -28.61
N ALA A 869 6.61 -28.18 -27.29
CA ALA A 869 7.36 -29.17 -26.51
C ALA A 869 6.70 -30.56 -26.55
N HIS A 870 5.36 -30.65 -26.54
CA HIS A 870 4.66 -31.92 -26.79
C HIS A 870 4.95 -32.48 -28.18
N LEU A 871 4.83 -31.66 -29.23
CA LEU A 871 5.15 -32.06 -30.60
C LEU A 871 6.60 -32.55 -30.72
N THR A 872 7.56 -31.85 -30.09
CA THR A 872 8.96 -32.26 -30.06
C THR A 872 9.13 -33.65 -29.45
N MET A 873 8.50 -33.92 -28.31
CA MET A 873 8.58 -35.24 -27.69
C MET A 873 7.87 -36.33 -28.51
N ALA A 874 6.76 -36.01 -29.17
CA ALA A 874 6.08 -36.95 -30.06
C ALA A 874 7.00 -37.38 -31.22
N LEU A 875 7.61 -36.40 -31.90
CA LEU A 875 8.56 -36.62 -33.00
C LEU A 875 9.79 -37.40 -32.54
N PHE A 876 10.35 -37.06 -31.37
CA PHE A 876 11.51 -37.74 -30.81
C PHE A 876 11.22 -39.22 -30.52
N LEU A 877 10.08 -39.52 -29.88
CA LEU A 877 9.67 -40.88 -29.56
C LEU A 877 9.36 -41.72 -30.80
N HIS A 878 8.78 -41.10 -31.83
CA HIS A 878 8.47 -41.77 -33.09
C HIS A 878 9.72 -42.04 -33.94
N ARG A 879 10.53 -41.01 -34.19
CA ARG A 879 11.63 -41.06 -35.15
C ARG A 879 12.92 -41.63 -34.57
N GLN A 880 13.11 -41.55 -33.25
CA GLN A 880 14.28 -42.01 -32.51
C GLN A 880 15.62 -41.72 -33.21
N PRO A 881 15.89 -40.46 -33.59
CA PRO A 881 17.12 -40.13 -34.31
C PRO A 881 18.33 -40.38 -33.40
N ASN A 882 19.42 -40.91 -33.97
CA ASN A 882 20.69 -41.07 -33.24
C ASN A 882 21.26 -39.72 -32.76
N ASP A 883 21.07 -38.66 -33.55
CA ASP A 883 21.34 -37.26 -33.19
C ASP A 883 20.19 -36.40 -33.71
N PHE A 884 19.48 -35.72 -32.81
CA PHE A 884 18.33 -34.89 -33.16
C PHE A 884 18.69 -33.73 -34.09
N LYS A 885 19.96 -33.30 -34.12
CA LYS A 885 20.43 -32.22 -35.01
C LYS A 885 20.33 -32.57 -36.49
N ASN A 886 20.30 -33.87 -36.81
CA ASN A 886 20.13 -34.36 -38.18
C ASN A 886 18.66 -34.42 -38.61
N ASP A 887 17.72 -34.25 -37.69
CA ASP A 887 16.30 -34.12 -37.98
C ASP A 887 15.95 -32.63 -38.05
N ALA A 888 15.55 -32.16 -39.24
CA ALA A 888 15.31 -30.74 -39.49
C ALA A 888 14.20 -30.14 -38.59
N ASP A 889 13.16 -30.92 -38.28
CA ASP A 889 12.03 -30.47 -37.48
C ASP A 889 12.42 -30.38 -35.99
N LEU A 890 13.07 -31.41 -35.46
CA LEU A 890 13.54 -31.44 -34.08
C LEU A 890 14.61 -30.36 -33.83
N SER A 891 15.54 -30.19 -34.76
CA SER A 891 16.56 -29.14 -34.70
C SER A 891 15.94 -27.74 -34.68
N ALA A 892 14.95 -27.48 -35.54
CA ALA A 892 14.25 -26.19 -35.59
C ALA A 892 13.43 -25.91 -34.31
N LEU A 893 12.73 -26.91 -33.78
CA LEU A 893 11.97 -26.78 -32.52
C LEU A 893 12.90 -26.56 -31.33
N TYR A 894 14.01 -27.28 -31.26
CA TYR A 894 15.02 -27.10 -30.21
C TYR A 894 15.61 -25.69 -30.26
N GLN A 895 16.02 -25.22 -31.44
CA GLN A 895 16.51 -23.85 -31.63
C GLN A 895 15.47 -22.81 -31.22
N PHE A 896 14.18 -23.04 -31.51
CA PHE A 896 13.11 -22.16 -31.04
C PHE A 896 13.05 -22.07 -29.52
N PHE A 897 13.18 -23.19 -28.80
CA PHE A 897 13.24 -23.16 -27.33
C PHE A 897 14.48 -22.42 -26.82
N GLN A 898 15.64 -22.62 -27.45
CA GLN A 898 16.85 -21.89 -27.09
C GLN A 898 16.69 -20.38 -27.26
N ASN A 899 16.03 -19.94 -28.33
CA ASN A 899 15.72 -18.52 -28.58
C ASN A 899 14.72 -17.91 -27.58
N ARG A 900 14.05 -18.73 -26.77
CA ARG A 900 13.13 -18.28 -25.71
C ARG A 900 13.75 -18.33 -24.32
N MET A 901 14.97 -18.83 -24.15
CA MET A 901 15.64 -18.86 -22.86
C MET A 901 15.99 -17.44 -22.38
N GLU A 902 15.74 -17.19 -21.11
CA GLU A 902 16.17 -16.01 -20.39
C GLU A 902 17.17 -16.43 -19.31
N PHE A 903 18.39 -15.90 -19.41
CA PHE A 903 19.49 -16.27 -18.53
C PHE A 903 19.62 -15.27 -17.38
N THR A 904 19.81 -15.79 -16.17
CA THR A 904 20.54 -15.13 -15.09
C THR A 904 21.79 -15.95 -14.76
N THR A 905 22.63 -15.42 -13.88
CA THR A 905 23.88 -16.07 -13.46
C THR A 905 23.67 -17.46 -12.84
N ARG A 906 22.49 -17.69 -12.22
CA ARG A 906 22.20 -18.91 -11.45
C ARG A 906 21.05 -19.74 -12.03
N LYS A 907 20.26 -19.19 -12.96
CA LYS A 907 18.95 -19.74 -13.31
C LYS A 907 18.58 -19.47 -14.76
N ILE A 908 17.67 -20.30 -15.29
CA ILE A 908 17.08 -20.12 -16.62
C ILE A 908 15.56 -20.14 -16.52
N SER A 909 14.94 -19.09 -17.05
CA SER A 909 13.50 -19.03 -17.34
C SER A 909 13.26 -19.06 -18.85
N PHE A 910 11.99 -19.12 -19.25
CA PHE A 910 11.60 -19.02 -20.66
C PHE A 910 10.59 -17.90 -20.86
N LYS A 911 10.80 -17.11 -21.92
CA LYS A 911 9.89 -16.06 -22.33
C LYS A 911 8.60 -16.65 -22.90
N GLU A 912 7.54 -16.50 -22.14
CA GLU A 912 6.22 -17.05 -22.43
C GLU A 912 5.18 -15.94 -22.70
N GLU A 913 4.37 -16.13 -23.74
CA GLU A 913 3.25 -15.24 -24.06
C GLU A 913 1.96 -15.91 -23.62
N TYR A 914 1.34 -15.40 -22.54
CA TYR A 914 0.09 -15.94 -22.05
C TYR A 914 -1.07 -15.47 -22.94
N SER A 915 -1.89 -16.41 -23.43
CA SER A 915 -3.11 -16.10 -24.19
C SER A 915 -4.33 -16.79 -23.57
N GLY A 916 -5.41 -16.02 -23.34
CA GLY A 916 -6.66 -16.48 -22.73
C GLY A 916 -7.29 -17.77 -23.31
N PRO A 917 -7.20 -18.09 -24.62
CA PRO A 917 -7.73 -19.33 -25.19
C PRO A 917 -7.15 -20.63 -24.64
N TYR A 918 -5.98 -20.62 -24.01
CA TYR A 918 -5.33 -21.82 -23.45
C TYR A 918 -5.81 -22.18 -22.03
N THR A 919 -6.71 -21.39 -21.44
CA THR A 919 -7.25 -21.64 -20.09
C THR A 919 -7.90 -23.01 -19.94
N ARG A 920 -8.51 -23.55 -21.00
CA ARG A 920 -9.16 -24.87 -21.02
C ARG A 920 -8.21 -26.06 -21.15
N SER A 921 -6.91 -25.83 -21.35
CA SER A 921 -5.86 -26.86 -21.36
C SER A 921 -4.95 -26.79 -20.13
N PHE A 922 -5.45 -26.21 -19.02
CA PHE A 922 -4.69 -26.05 -17.77
C PHE A 922 -3.30 -25.46 -18.03
N TYR A 923 -3.25 -24.48 -18.93
CA TYR A 923 -2.01 -23.88 -19.40
C TYR A 923 -1.40 -23.00 -18.32
N ALA A 924 -0.22 -23.39 -17.85
CA ALA A 924 0.50 -22.69 -16.81
C ALA A 924 2.01 -22.82 -17.02
N ARG A 925 2.74 -21.78 -16.59
CA ARG A 925 4.19 -21.68 -16.76
C ARG A 925 4.94 -22.87 -16.16
N GLY A 926 4.44 -23.41 -15.05
CA GLY A 926 5.02 -24.59 -14.41
C GLY A 926 4.95 -25.84 -15.29
N THR A 927 3.80 -26.12 -15.91
CA THR A 927 3.72 -27.21 -16.89
C THR A 927 4.55 -27.00 -18.15
N THR A 928 4.69 -25.75 -18.60
CA THR A 928 5.58 -25.42 -19.72
C THR A 928 7.03 -25.72 -19.34
N MET A 929 7.49 -25.26 -18.17
CA MET A 929 8.84 -25.56 -17.66
C MET A 929 9.08 -27.06 -17.47
N ALA A 930 8.12 -27.79 -16.91
CA ALA A 930 8.21 -29.24 -16.75
C ALA A 930 8.38 -29.97 -18.09
N MET A 931 7.67 -29.52 -19.13
CA MET A 931 7.73 -30.13 -20.46
C MET A 931 9.03 -29.77 -21.19
N LEU A 932 9.49 -28.51 -21.09
CA LEU A 932 10.77 -28.09 -21.64
C LEU A 932 11.93 -28.80 -20.97
N LEU A 933 11.92 -28.95 -19.64
CA LEU A 933 12.92 -29.71 -18.93
C LEU A 933 13.03 -31.15 -19.47
N GLN A 934 11.88 -31.80 -19.72
CA GLN A 934 11.87 -33.13 -20.34
C GLN A 934 12.42 -33.13 -21.77
N VAL A 935 12.08 -32.15 -22.61
CA VAL A 935 12.61 -32.02 -23.97
C VAL A 935 14.13 -31.90 -23.96
N PHE A 936 14.69 -31.00 -23.14
CA PHE A 936 16.13 -30.81 -23.05
C PHE A 936 16.84 -32.07 -22.53
N MET A 937 16.27 -32.72 -21.51
CA MET A 937 16.80 -33.99 -21.02
C MET A 937 16.73 -35.11 -22.08
N ALA A 938 15.74 -35.10 -22.97
CA ALA A 938 15.56 -36.13 -24.00
C ALA A 938 16.46 -35.93 -25.22
N LEU A 939 16.47 -34.72 -25.79
CA LEU A 939 17.22 -34.41 -27.02
C LEU A 939 18.70 -34.14 -26.77
N ASP A 940 19.04 -33.42 -25.70
CA ASP A 940 20.39 -32.95 -25.42
C ASP A 940 20.77 -33.25 -23.97
N PRO A 941 20.91 -34.54 -23.61
CA PRO A 941 21.10 -34.96 -22.23
C PRO A 941 22.38 -34.42 -21.58
N GLN A 942 23.35 -33.97 -22.38
CA GLN A 942 24.61 -33.38 -21.90
C GLN A 942 24.56 -31.85 -21.83
N ASN A 943 23.40 -31.24 -22.04
CA ASN A 943 23.26 -29.80 -21.97
C ASN A 943 23.54 -29.28 -20.55
N GLN A 944 24.55 -28.43 -20.44
CA GLN A 944 25.04 -27.85 -19.20
C GLN A 944 24.01 -26.95 -18.48
N LEU A 945 22.95 -26.52 -19.19
CA LEU A 945 21.92 -25.60 -18.70
C LEU A 945 20.78 -26.30 -17.92
N ILE A 946 20.64 -27.63 -18.04
CA ILE A 946 19.56 -28.40 -17.39
C ILE A 946 19.50 -28.15 -15.87
N PRO A 947 20.63 -28.16 -15.11
CA PRO A 947 20.62 -27.81 -13.68
C PRO A 947 20.06 -26.42 -13.37
N GLN A 948 20.34 -25.41 -14.21
CA GLN A 948 19.85 -24.05 -14.00
C GLN A 948 18.33 -23.95 -14.22
N MET A 949 17.78 -24.75 -15.13
CA MET A 949 16.33 -24.90 -15.31
C MET A 949 15.67 -25.55 -14.07
N VAL A 950 16.33 -26.56 -13.48
CA VAL A 950 15.89 -27.20 -12.22
C VAL A 950 15.91 -26.20 -11.06
N GLN A 951 17.03 -25.50 -10.87
CA GLN A 951 17.19 -24.48 -9.82
C GLN A 951 16.15 -23.37 -9.93
N TYR A 952 15.86 -22.88 -11.14
CA TYR A 952 14.80 -21.90 -11.33
C TYR A 952 13.45 -22.44 -10.87
N SER A 953 13.14 -23.68 -11.25
CA SER A 953 11.85 -24.33 -10.96
C SER A 953 11.56 -24.46 -9.47
N ILE A 954 12.56 -24.70 -8.61
CA ILE A 954 12.38 -24.89 -7.16
C ILE A 954 12.68 -23.64 -6.32
N SER A 955 13.22 -22.58 -6.95
CA SER A 955 13.54 -21.32 -6.26
C SER A 955 12.29 -20.58 -5.78
N ARG A 956 12.47 -19.56 -4.93
CA ARG A 956 11.35 -18.71 -4.45
C ARG A 956 10.59 -18.02 -5.60
N GLU A 957 11.29 -17.59 -6.65
CA GLU A 957 10.67 -17.05 -7.87
C GLU A 957 9.89 -18.14 -8.63
N GLY A 958 10.44 -19.35 -8.65
CA GLY A 958 9.80 -20.57 -9.15
C GLY A 958 8.55 -20.97 -8.36
N ASN A 959 8.26 -20.40 -7.20
CA ASN A 959 7.04 -20.70 -6.44
C ASN A 959 5.76 -20.41 -7.25
N ALA A 960 5.81 -19.47 -8.22
CA ALA A 960 4.72 -19.26 -9.16
C ALA A 960 4.41 -20.49 -10.04
N TYR A 961 5.39 -21.38 -10.23
CA TYR A 961 5.25 -22.64 -10.95
C TYR A 961 4.61 -23.74 -10.09
N TRP A 962 4.52 -23.57 -8.77
CA TRP A 962 3.91 -24.54 -7.83
C TRP A 962 2.54 -24.09 -7.32
N ARG A 963 1.86 -23.18 -8.03
CA ARG A 963 0.59 -22.55 -7.60
C ARG A 963 -0.68 -23.29 -8.00
N ASP A 964 -0.59 -24.26 -8.90
CA ASP A 964 -1.74 -25.00 -9.41
C ASP A 964 -1.43 -26.51 -9.45
N SER A 965 -2.46 -27.34 -9.28
CA SER A 965 -2.35 -28.80 -9.22
C SER A 965 -1.62 -29.37 -10.45
N HIS A 966 -2.00 -28.89 -11.64
CA HIS A 966 -1.46 -29.35 -12.91
C HIS A 966 0.06 -29.14 -12.97
N SER A 967 0.53 -27.93 -12.64
CA SER A 967 1.94 -27.60 -12.60
C SER A 967 2.70 -28.41 -11.55
N VAL A 968 2.16 -28.55 -10.33
CA VAL A 968 2.80 -29.29 -9.24
C VAL A 968 3.07 -30.74 -9.64
N GLY A 969 2.05 -31.44 -10.17
CA GLY A 969 2.20 -32.83 -10.60
C GLY A 969 3.23 -33.00 -11.73
N ASN A 970 3.14 -32.16 -12.76
CA ASN A 970 4.04 -32.24 -13.92
C ASN A 970 5.50 -31.87 -13.58
N LEU A 971 5.72 -30.84 -12.75
CA LEU A 971 7.07 -30.47 -12.32
C LEU A 971 7.67 -31.55 -11.44
N ALA A 972 6.92 -32.11 -10.49
CA ALA A 972 7.42 -33.20 -9.67
C ALA A 972 7.80 -34.43 -10.51
N TYR A 973 7.03 -34.74 -11.57
CA TYR A 973 7.42 -35.75 -12.55
C TYR A 973 8.72 -35.41 -13.27
N ALA A 974 8.86 -34.20 -13.81
CA ALA A 974 10.07 -33.78 -14.51
C ALA A 974 11.30 -33.78 -13.59
N LEU A 975 11.16 -33.37 -12.32
CA LEU A 975 12.22 -33.40 -11.31
C LEU A 975 12.59 -34.82 -10.90
N ARG A 976 11.63 -35.76 -10.83
CA ARG A 976 11.92 -37.19 -10.65
C ARG A 976 12.71 -37.75 -11.82
N VAL A 977 12.33 -37.42 -13.06
CA VAL A 977 13.07 -37.84 -14.27
C VAL A 977 14.50 -37.30 -14.22
N TYR A 978 14.68 -36.03 -13.82
CA TYR A 978 16.00 -35.44 -13.64
C TYR A 978 16.82 -36.19 -12.58
N HIS A 979 16.26 -36.42 -11.38
CA HIS A 979 16.95 -37.11 -10.30
C HIS A 979 17.39 -38.53 -10.70
N LYS A 980 16.49 -39.29 -11.34
CA LYS A 980 16.78 -40.65 -11.84
C LYS A 980 17.86 -40.67 -12.92
N LYS A 981 17.98 -39.60 -13.70
CA LYS A 981 18.92 -39.54 -14.83
C LYS A 981 20.30 -39.01 -14.46
N TYR A 982 20.39 -38.02 -13.57
CA TYR A 982 21.62 -37.24 -13.35
C TYR A 982 22.20 -37.32 -11.94
N GLU A 983 21.39 -37.67 -10.93
CA GLU A 983 21.77 -37.56 -9.52
C GLU A 983 21.87 -38.93 -8.83
N GLN A 984 21.99 -40.01 -9.61
CA GLN A 984 22.24 -41.33 -9.06
C GLN A 984 23.66 -41.39 -8.46
N MET A 985 23.78 -42.06 -7.32
CA MET A 985 25.05 -42.28 -6.62
C MET A 985 25.23 -43.76 -6.36
N ASP A 986 26.34 -44.32 -6.86
CA ASP A 986 26.70 -45.74 -6.67
C ASP A 986 27.62 -45.95 -5.44
N GLY A 987 27.94 -44.87 -4.71
CA GLY A 987 28.79 -44.87 -3.53
C GLY A 987 28.91 -43.49 -2.89
N LYS A 988 29.88 -43.33 -1.97
CA LYS A 988 30.19 -42.02 -1.38
C LYS A 988 30.78 -41.10 -2.45
N THR A 989 30.39 -39.83 -2.44
CA THR A 989 31.01 -38.78 -3.26
C THR A 989 31.64 -37.73 -2.37
N THR A 990 32.93 -37.49 -2.55
CA THR A 990 33.61 -36.35 -1.91
C THR A 990 33.82 -35.29 -2.97
N ALA A 991 33.47 -34.04 -2.67
CA ALA A 991 33.73 -32.90 -3.53
C ALA A 991 34.47 -31.81 -2.78
N GLN A 992 35.33 -31.09 -3.51
CA GLN A 992 36.16 -30.02 -2.96
C GLN A 992 36.07 -28.79 -3.85
N ILE A 993 36.02 -27.61 -3.23
CA ILE A 993 36.23 -26.32 -3.90
C ILE A 993 37.59 -25.80 -3.42
N LEU A 994 38.47 -25.49 -4.36
CA LEU A 994 39.81 -25.00 -4.12
C LEU A 994 40.00 -23.63 -4.77
N LEU A 995 40.69 -22.73 -4.08
CA LEU A 995 41.17 -21.49 -4.67
C LEU A 995 42.69 -21.54 -4.71
N ASN A 996 43.28 -21.52 -5.90
CA ASN A 996 44.71 -21.67 -6.13
C ASN A 996 45.31 -22.86 -5.35
N LYS A 997 44.72 -24.05 -5.53
CA LYS A 997 45.08 -25.32 -4.85
C LYS A 997 44.85 -25.37 -3.33
N GLN A 998 44.32 -24.31 -2.72
CA GLN A 998 43.93 -24.36 -1.32
C GLN A 998 42.46 -24.74 -1.17
N VAL A 999 42.19 -25.79 -0.41
CA VAL A 999 40.82 -26.23 -0.11
C VAL A 999 40.08 -25.14 0.65
N LEU A 1000 39.03 -24.61 0.04
CA LEU A 1000 38.06 -23.73 0.69
C LEU A 1000 36.95 -24.53 1.34
N LEU A 1001 36.38 -25.52 0.65
CA LEU A 1001 35.31 -26.35 1.18
C LEU A 1001 35.52 -27.78 0.71
N GLU A 1002 35.39 -28.74 1.62
CA GLU A 1002 35.39 -30.17 1.32
C GLU A 1002 34.16 -30.79 1.97
N GLN A 1003 33.42 -31.59 1.20
CA GLN A 1003 32.22 -32.25 1.70
C GLN A 1003 32.14 -33.68 1.16
N GLU A 1004 32.01 -34.64 2.07
CA GLU A 1004 31.64 -36.01 1.76
C GLU A 1004 30.10 -36.15 1.81
N PHE A 1005 29.54 -36.71 0.75
CA PHE A 1005 28.14 -37.06 0.63
C PHE A 1005 28.01 -38.59 0.60
N ALA A 1006 27.48 -39.16 1.68
CA ALA A 1006 27.20 -40.60 1.73
C ALA A 1006 25.90 -40.99 1.00
N ARG A 1007 25.03 -40.01 0.72
CA ARG A 1007 23.73 -40.14 0.06
C ARG A 1007 23.26 -38.79 -0.48
N PRO A 1008 22.25 -38.74 -1.37
CA PRO A 1008 21.56 -37.50 -1.72
C PRO A 1008 20.98 -36.79 -0.49
N VAL A 1009 21.24 -35.47 -0.34
CA VAL A 1009 20.70 -34.66 0.76
C VAL A 1009 20.20 -33.31 0.24
N LEU A 1010 19.05 -32.84 0.73
CA LEU A 1010 18.45 -31.54 0.35
C LEU A 1010 19.14 -30.33 1.02
N GLN A 1011 20.34 -30.51 1.55
CA GLN A 1011 21.10 -29.48 2.26
C GLN A 1011 22.22 -28.94 1.38
N ARG A 1012 22.42 -27.62 1.44
CA ARG A 1012 23.59 -26.94 0.89
C ARG A 1012 24.61 -26.73 2.00
N PHE A 1013 25.86 -27.10 1.74
CA PHE A 1013 26.99 -26.86 2.64
C PHE A 1013 27.74 -25.63 2.16
N THR A 1014 27.95 -24.65 3.03
CA THR A 1014 28.60 -23.39 2.68
C THR A 1014 29.86 -23.17 3.51
N ASN A 1015 30.84 -22.49 2.92
CA ASN A 1015 31.93 -21.88 3.65
C ASN A 1015 32.09 -20.43 3.19
N GLN A 1016 32.07 -19.50 4.14
CA GLN A 1016 32.26 -18.09 3.89
C GLN A 1016 33.62 -17.66 4.44
N GLN A 1017 34.51 -17.19 3.56
CA GLN A 1017 35.85 -16.74 3.93
C GLN A 1017 35.96 -15.23 3.72
N PRO A 1018 36.35 -14.44 4.74
CA PRO A 1018 36.62 -13.02 4.55
C PRO A 1018 37.84 -12.84 3.62
N LEU A 1019 37.82 -11.82 2.76
CA LEU A 1019 38.90 -11.57 1.79
C LEU A 1019 40.25 -11.37 2.46
N THR A 1020 40.27 -10.76 3.65
CA THR A 1020 41.48 -10.59 4.47
C THR A 1020 42.16 -11.90 4.85
N ALA A 1021 41.40 -12.97 5.08
CA ALA A 1021 41.96 -14.30 5.33
C ALA A 1021 42.50 -14.95 4.05
N LEU A 1022 41.89 -14.64 2.90
CA LEU A 1022 42.31 -15.15 1.59
C LEU A 1022 43.57 -14.45 1.05
N TYR A 1023 43.81 -13.17 1.38
CA TYR A 1023 45.01 -12.46 0.91
C TYR A 1023 46.33 -13.05 1.40
N ASN A 1024 46.32 -13.72 2.56
CA ASN A 1024 47.49 -14.46 3.07
C ASN A 1024 47.77 -15.75 2.28
N LYS A 1025 46.77 -16.21 1.52
CA LYS A 1025 46.78 -17.48 0.79
C LYS A 1025 46.98 -17.25 -0.72
N VAL A 1026 46.44 -16.15 -1.23
CA VAL A 1026 46.31 -15.86 -2.66
C VAL A 1026 46.52 -14.36 -2.91
N PRO A 1027 47.46 -13.94 -3.77
CA PRO A 1027 47.72 -12.53 -4.05
C PRO A 1027 46.50 -11.83 -4.70
N PRO A 1028 46.01 -10.70 -4.19
CA PRO A 1028 44.88 -10.03 -4.83
C PRO A 1028 45.24 -9.31 -6.14
N GLY A 1029 44.23 -8.90 -6.90
CA GLY A 1029 44.37 -8.18 -8.17
C GLY A 1029 44.68 -9.06 -9.38
N GLN A 1030 44.93 -10.36 -9.16
CA GLN A 1030 45.19 -11.35 -10.20
C GLN A 1030 44.03 -12.35 -10.31
N VAL A 1031 43.83 -12.94 -11.49
CA VAL A 1031 42.88 -14.04 -11.68
C VAL A 1031 43.52 -15.33 -11.17
N HIS A 1032 42.83 -16.02 -10.26
CA HIS A 1032 43.24 -17.30 -9.70
C HIS A 1032 42.27 -18.40 -10.10
N PRO A 1033 42.75 -19.64 -10.27
CA PRO A 1033 41.87 -20.76 -10.55
C PRO A 1033 41.04 -21.08 -9.30
N LEU A 1034 39.72 -21.10 -9.47
CA LEU A 1034 38.74 -21.64 -8.53
C LEU A 1034 38.30 -23.01 -9.08
N GLU A 1035 38.90 -24.07 -8.56
CA GLU A 1035 38.72 -25.44 -9.03
C GLU A 1035 37.67 -26.16 -8.18
N VAL A 1036 36.78 -26.90 -8.84
CA VAL A 1036 35.80 -27.77 -8.20
C VAL A 1036 36.10 -29.21 -8.60
N LEU A 1037 36.59 -29.98 -7.64
CA LEU A 1037 36.97 -31.39 -7.82
C LEU A 1037 35.83 -32.29 -7.38
N ASN A 1038 35.53 -33.31 -8.20
CA ASN A 1038 34.60 -34.36 -7.85
C ASN A 1038 35.22 -35.76 -8.08
N PRO A 1039 36.12 -36.24 -7.20
CA PRO A 1039 36.70 -37.58 -7.30
C PRO A 1039 35.70 -38.73 -7.02
N GLY A 1040 34.43 -38.43 -6.74
CA GLY A 1040 33.41 -39.41 -6.35
C GLY A 1040 32.70 -40.12 -7.51
N THR A 1041 31.49 -40.64 -7.23
CA THR A 1041 30.70 -41.49 -8.14
C THR A 1041 29.37 -40.89 -8.57
N GLY A 1042 29.07 -39.63 -8.20
CA GLY A 1042 27.85 -38.92 -8.56
C GLY A 1042 28.08 -37.42 -8.77
N ARG A 1043 27.12 -36.72 -9.37
CA ARG A 1043 27.22 -35.29 -9.70
C ARG A 1043 27.18 -34.40 -8.46
N VAL A 1044 27.94 -33.30 -8.48
CA VAL A 1044 27.91 -32.24 -7.46
C VAL A 1044 27.66 -30.87 -8.10
N TYR A 1045 27.01 -29.99 -7.36
CA TYR A 1045 26.66 -28.64 -7.75
C TYR A 1045 27.36 -27.66 -6.81
N TYR A 1046 27.82 -26.55 -7.36
CA TYR A 1046 28.54 -25.55 -6.61
C TYR A 1046 28.06 -24.13 -6.91
N THR A 1047 28.24 -23.25 -5.95
CA THR A 1047 28.14 -21.80 -6.16
C THR A 1047 29.36 -21.12 -5.56
N ALA A 1048 29.81 -20.02 -6.17
CA ALA A 1048 30.76 -19.11 -5.54
C ALA A 1048 30.24 -17.68 -5.67
N THR A 1049 30.17 -16.96 -4.55
CA THR A 1049 29.67 -15.59 -4.45
C THR A 1049 30.74 -14.72 -3.83
N LEU A 1050 31.28 -13.78 -4.59
CA LEU A 1050 32.19 -12.75 -4.12
C LEU A 1050 31.37 -11.48 -3.85
N GLN A 1051 31.35 -11.02 -2.61
CA GLN A 1051 30.70 -9.76 -2.24
C GLN A 1051 31.69 -8.86 -1.50
N TYR A 1052 31.78 -7.58 -1.91
CA TYR A 1052 32.71 -6.64 -1.29
C TYR A 1052 32.24 -5.18 -1.39
N LEU A 1053 32.88 -4.32 -0.59
CA LEU A 1053 32.67 -2.88 -0.60
C LEU A 1053 33.89 -2.16 -1.21
N PRO A 1054 33.83 -1.69 -2.46
CA PRO A 1054 34.95 -1.03 -3.10
C PRO A 1054 35.21 0.36 -2.49
N ARG A 1055 36.48 0.67 -2.28
CA ARG A 1055 37.01 1.99 -1.90
C ARG A 1055 37.24 2.79 -3.19
N LEU A 1056 36.22 3.50 -3.61
CA LEU A 1056 36.26 4.32 -4.82
C LEU A 1056 36.44 5.79 -4.45
N ALA A 1057 37.52 6.42 -4.95
CA ALA A 1057 37.72 7.86 -4.81
C ALA A 1057 36.66 8.66 -5.61
N LYS A 1058 36.14 8.06 -6.69
CA LYS A 1058 34.97 8.49 -7.44
C LYS A 1058 34.23 7.25 -7.91
N VAL A 1059 32.92 7.23 -7.72
CA VAL A 1059 32.07 6.10 -8.09
C VAL A 1059 31.46 6.37 -9.47
N ASP A 1060 31.76 5.56 -10.47
CA ASP A 1060 31.20 5.69 -11.84
C ASP A 1060 29.88 4.93 -11.98
N PRO A 1061 28.93 5.35 -12.84
CA PRO A 1061 27.68 4.62 -13.06
C PRO A 1061 27.95 3.21 -13.63
N ARG A 1062 27.08 2.26 -13.29
CA ARG A 1062 27.18 0.85 -13.72
C ARG A 1062 25.80 0.23 -13.87
N ASP A 1063 25.64 -0.57 -14.92
CA ASP A 1063 24.43 -1.34 -15.25
C ASP A 1063 24.82 -2.82 -15.34
N GLU A 1064 24.30 -3.64 -14.43
CA GLU A 1064 24.40 -5.11 -14.41
C GLU A 1064 22.99 -5.73 -14.49
N GLY A 1065 22.16 -5.20 -15.40
CA GLY A 1065 20.80 -5.67 -15.65
C GLY A 1065 19.69 -4.75 -15.16
N ILE A 1066 20.04 -3.63 -14.52
CA ILE A 1066 19.14 -2.54 -14.14
C ILE A 1066 19.87 -1.23 -14.43
N GLU A 1067 19.24 -0.31 -15.16
CA GLU A 1067 19.77 1.05 -15.30
C GLU A 1067 19.17 1.95 -14.22
N VAL A 1068 20.00 2.77 -13.57
CA VAL A 1068 19.55 3.77 -12.59
C VAL A 1068 20.07 5.15 -12.99
N ARG A 1069 19.17 6.13 -13.03
CA ARG A 1069 19.49 7.55 -13.17
C ARG A 1069 18.92 8.32 -11.99
N ARG A 1070 19.67 9.32 -11.52
CA ARG A 1070 19.23 10.25 -10.48
C ARG A 1070 19.32 11.67 -11.02
N GLU A 1071 18.21 12.38 -10.94
CA GLU A 1071 18.10 13.79 -11.27
C GLU A 1071 17.73 14.57 -10.00
N VAL A 1072 18.49 15.63 -9.72
CA VAL A 1072 18.18 16.61 -8.68
C VAL A 1072 17.48 17.77 -9.37
N VAL A 1073 16.23 18.04 -9.00
CA VAL A 1073 15.39 19.05 -9.64
C VAL A 1073 15.17 20.22 -8.68
N GLU A 1074 15.44 21.43 -9.17
CA GLU A 1074 15.20 22.68 -8.43
C GLU A 1074 13.70 22.94 -8.25
N LEU A 1075 13.26 23.23 -7.03
CA LEU A 1075 11.88 23.65 -6.73
C LEU A 1075 11.78 25.07 -6.18
N SER A 1076 12.85 25.86 -6.28
CA SER A 1076 12.85 27.27 -5.89
C SER A 1076 11.69 28.03 -6.56
N GLY A 1077 10.72 28.49 -5.76
CA GLY A 1077 9.53 29.21 -6.26
C GLY A 1077 8.33 28.34 -6.69
N VAL A 1078 8.40 27.02 -6.50
CA VAL A 1078 7.28 26.07 -6.68
C VAL A 1078 6.45 26.04 -5.40
N SER A 1079 5.13 26.27 -5.52
CA SER A 1079 4.24 26.41 -4.35
C SER A 1079 3.28 25.25 -4.15
N GLY A 1080 3.15 24.34 -5.13
CA GLY A 1080 2.36 23.14 -5.00
C GLY A 1080 2.39 22.24 -6.22
N ALA A 1081 1.64 21.13 -6.15
CA ALA A 1081 1.61 20.06 -7.16
C ALA A 1081 1.42 20.53 -8.62
N ALA A 1082 0.61 21.57 -8.83
CA ALA A 1082 0.29 22.07 -10.17
C ALA A 1082 1.47 22.77 -10.89
N ASP A 1083 2.47 23.23 -10.12
CA ASP A 1083 3.66 23.90 -10.65
C ASP A 1083 4.74 22.88 -11.08
N ILE A 1084 4.79 21.71 -10.42
CA ILE A 1084 5.82 20.68 -10.64
C ILE A 1084 5.70 20.05 -12.03
N SER A 1085 4.49 19.91 -12.57
CA SER A 1085 4.25 19.31 -13.88
C SER A 1085 4.64 20.21 -15.07
N ARG A 1086 4.95 21.49 -14.84
CA ARG A 1086 5.20 22.49 -15.90
C ARG A 1086 6.65 22.94 -16.01
N THR A 1087 7.49 22.71 -15.01
CA THR A 1087 8.90 23.19 -15.04
C THR A 1087 9.79 22.32 -14.13
N LEU A 1088 10.48 21.33 -14.70
CA LEU A 1088 11.50 20.55 -14.00
C LEU A 1088 12.88 20.99 -14.51
N LYS A 1089 13.55 21.90 -13.80
CA LYS A 1089 14.94 22.27 -14.08
C LYS A 1089 15.86 21.30 -13.35
N VAL A 1090 16.44 20.35 -14.09
CA VAL A 1090 17.46 19.44 -13.56
C VAL A 1090 18.74 20.22 -13.29
N LEU A 1091 19.28 20.08 -12.08
CA LEU A 1091 20.52 20.69 -11.66
C LEU A 1091 21.72 19.80 -12.05
N PRO A 1092 22.84 20.40 -12.51
CA PRO A 1092 24.07 19.65 -12.74
C PRO A 1092 24.69 19.19 -11.41
N ASP A 1093 25.59 18.21 -11.48
CA ASP A 1093 26.38 17.78 -10.30
C ASP A 1093 27.23 18.93 -9.75
N GLY A 1094 27.36 19.01 -8.43
CA GLY A 1094 28.04 20.12 -7.75
C GLY A 1094 27.26 21.44 -7.74
N ALA A 1095 25.99 21.44 -8.18
CA ALA A 1095 25.14 22.62 -8.09
C ALA A 1095 24.97 23.10 -6.64
N THR A 1096 24.82 24.42 -6.50
CA THR A 1096 24.55 25.06 -5.23
C THR A 1096 23.06 25.11 -4.96
N LEU A 1097 22.62 24.49 -3.87
CA LEU A 1097 21.28 24.60 -3.32
C LEU A 1097 21.23 25.72 -2.28
N THR A 1098 20.08 26.38 -2.19
CA THR A 1098 19.79 27.36 -1.13
C THR A 1098 19.25 26.64 0.10
N ARG A 1099 19.87 26.85 1.26
CA ARG A 1099 19.40 26.28 2.54
C ARG A 1099 17.91 26.57 2.77
N GLY A 1100 17.16 25.56 3.23
CA GLY A 1100 15.74 25.63 3.54
C GLY A 1100 14.78 25.53 2.35
N GLU A 1101 15.25 25.70 1.11
CA GLU A 1101 14.43 25.51 -0.10
C GLU A 1101 14.39 24.03 -0.49
N LEU A 1102 13.19 23.50 -0.72
CA LEU A 1102 13.02 22.10 -1.13
C LEU A 1102 13.60 21.86 -2.52
N TYR A 1103 14.06 20.63 -2.74
CA TYR A 1103 14.38 20.12 -4.06
C TYR A 1103 13.84 18.70 -4.21
N LEU A 1104 13.69 18.24 -5.45
CA LEU A 1104 13.09 16.95 -5.78
C LEU A 1104 14.17 16.01 -6.32
N HIS A 1105 14.24 14.80 -5.78
CA HIS A 1105 14.91 13.69 -6.44
C HIS A 1105 13.93 12.99 -7.38
N ARG A 1106 14.29 12.89 -8.66
CA ARG A 1106 13.66 12.02 -9.64
C ARG A 1106 14.62 10.87 -9.95
N LEU A 1107 14.26 9.67 -9.51
CA LEU A 1107 15.00 8.45 -9.75
C LEU A 1107 14.34 7.70 -10.89
N VAL A 1108 15.06 7.48 -11.99
CA VAL A 1108 14.58 6.72 -13.14
C VAL A 1108 15.24 5.35 -13.13
N VAL A 1109 14.44 4.31 -13.09
CA VAL A 1109 14.89 2.92 -13.15
C VAL A 1109 14.41 2.32 -14.46
N ILE A 1110 15.35 1.88 -15.30
CA ILE A 1110 15.04 1.15 -16.53
C ILE A 1110 15.29 -0.32 -16.23
N ASN A 1111 14.20 -1.08 -16.16
CA ASN A 1111 14.22 -2.48 -15.84
C ASN A 1111 13.85 -3.29 -17.09
N PRO A 1112 14.80 -3.98 -17.75
CA PRO A 1112 14.55 -4.67 -19.02
C PRO A 1112 13.74 -5.97 -18.85
N LYS A 1113 13.68 -6.55 -17.64
CA LYS A 1113 13.11 -7.87 -17.36
C LYS A 1113 12.26 -7.85 -16.08
N PRO A 1114 11.38 -8.82 -15.83
CA PRO A 1114 10.67 -8.90 -14.56
C PRO A 1114 11.64 -8.99 -13.37
N ALA A 1115 11.50 -8.11 -12.38
CA ALA A 1115 12.39 -8.03 -11.23
C ALA A 1115 11.64 -8.33 -9.93
N PHE A 1116 12.07 -9.37 -9.21
CA PHE A 1116 11.47 -9.77 -7.93
C PHE A 1116 12.30 -9.25 -6.75
N HIS A 1117 11.62 -8.85 -5.68
CA HIS A 1117 12.27 -8.34 -4.47
C HIS A 1117 13.24 -7.18 -4.75
N PHE A 1118 12.73 -6.22 -5.53
CA PHE A 1118 13.46 -5.03 -5.94
C PHE A 1118 13.66 -4.08 -4.76
N ALA A 1119 14.88 -3.55 -4.63
CA ALA A 1119 15.22 -2.48 -3.71
C ALA A 1119 16.03 -1.39 -4.44
N LEU A 1120 15.64 -0.13 -4.23
CA LEU A 1120 16.36 1.06 -4.67
C LEU A 1120 16.74 1.88 -3.43
N ILE A 1121 18.03 2.12 -3.26
CA ILE A 1121 18.60 2.87 -2.13
C ILE A 1121 19.24 4.13 -2.68
N ASP A 1122 18.78 5.30 -2.24
CA ASP A 1122 19.35 6.60 -2.61
C ASP A 1122 19.88 7.32 -1.36
N PRO A 1123 21.21 7.32 -1.14
CA PRO A 1123 21.83 7.99 0.00
C PRO A 1123 21.77 9.51 -0.14
N LEU A 1124 21.41 10.21 0.94
CA LEU A 1124 21.33 11.68 0.98
C LEU A 1124 22.70 12.30 1.27
N PRO A 1125 23.06 13.51 0.79
CA PRO A 1125 24.24 14.23 1.26
C PRO A 1125 24.08 14.68 2.73
N SER A 1126 25.16 14.82 3.50
CA SER A 1126 25.11 15.23 4.93
C SER A 1126 24.55 16.63 5.16
N THR A 1127 24.47 17.44 4.10
CA THR A 1127 23.87 18.77 4.12
C THR A 1127 22.35 18.76 4.07
N SER A 1128 21.72 17.64 3.72
CA SER A 1128 20.27 17.54 3.47
C SER A 1128 19.57 16.46 4.29
N GLU A 1129 18.25 16.60 4.45
CA GLU A 1129 17.34 15.59 4.97
C GLU A 1129 16.24 15.25 3.95
N ALA A 1130 15.74 14.02 3.97
CA ALA A 1130 14.53 13.69 3.22
C ALA A 1130 13.29 14.23 3.94
N VAL A 1131 12.30 14.65 3.16
CA VAL A 1131 11.06 15.24 3.68
C VAL A 1131 9.93 14.23 3.60
N GLN A 1132 9.40 13.87 4.77
CA GLN A 1132 8.19 13.07 4.89
C GLN A 1132 6.96 13.96 4.69
N ALA A 1133 6.56 14.13 3.43
CA ALA A 1133 5.45 15.04 3.07
C ALA A 1133 4.09 14.63 3.67
N SER A 1134 3.94 13.40 4.18
CA SER A 1134 2.71 12.96 4.85
C SER A 1134 2.48 13.57 6.23
N PHE A 1135 3.49 14.20 6.83
CA PHE A 1135 3.33 14.90 8.11
C PHE A 1135 2.44 16.14 7.97
N ALA A 1136 1.62 16.40 8.99
CA ALA A 1136 0.70 17.53 9.04
C ALA A 1136 1.42 18.89 9.09
N THR A 1137 2.69 18.89 9.50
CA THR A 1137 3.58 20.06 9.52
C THR A 1137 4.31 20.31 8.19
N GLU A 1138 4.04 19.49 7.18
CA GLU A 1138 4.61 19.61 5.83
C GLU A 1138 3.52 19.99 4.82
N SER A 1139 3.93 20.28 3.57
CA SER A 1139 2.99 20.73 2.53
C SER A 1139 2.03 19.62 2.09
N GLY A 1140 0.74 19.80 2.40
CA GLY A 1140 -0.31 18.89 1.96
C GLY A 1140 -0.46 18.84 0.44
N SER A 1141 -0.15 19.95 -0.25
CA SER A 1141 -0.16 19.99 -1.71
C SER A 1141 0.96 19.13 -2.33
N MET A 1142 2.14 19.12 -1.72
CA MET A 1142 3.29 18.30 -2.17
C MET A 1142 3.07 16.81 -1.87
N ASN A 1143 2.44 16.47 -0.75
CA ASN A 1143 2.01 15.10 -0.46
C ASN A 1143 1.06 14.57 -1.55
N ARG A 1144 0.07 15.38 -1.96
CA ARG A 1144 -0.85 15.01 -3.05
C ARG A 1144 -0.12 14.79 -4.37
N PHE A 1145 0.90 15.58 -4.69
CA PHE A 1145 1.76 15.34 -5.84
C PHE A 1145 2.41 13.96 -5.78
N LEU A 1146 3.10 13.64 -4.68
CA LEU A 1146 3.75 12.32 -4.52
C LEU A 1146 2.75 11.18 -4.63
N GLN A 1147 1.55 11.32 -4.06
CA GLN A 1147 0.48 10.34 -4.19
C GLN A 1147 0.03 10.15 -5.64
N SER A 1148 -0.07 11.23 -6.42
CA SER A 1148 -0.46 11.18 -7.83
C SER A 1148 0.60 10.54 -8.74
N THR A 1149 1.87 10.53 -8.34
CA THR A 1149 2.95 9.89 -9.10
C THR A 1149 3.10 8.41 -8.79
N ARG A 1150 2.48 7.90 -7.71
CA ARG A 1150 2.60 6.48 -7.34
C ARG A 1150 1.80 5.63 -8.30
N SER A 1151 2.39 4.55 -8.79
CA SER A 1151 1.71 3.65 -9.72
C SER A 1151 0.57 2.91 -8.99
N GLU A 1152 -0.69 3.24 -9.31
CA GLU A 1152 -1.86 2.41 -8.94
C GLU A 1152 -2.09 1.28 -9.96
N HIS A 1153 -1.30 1.22 -11.02
CA HIS A 1153 -1.52 0.35 -12.17
C HIS A 1153 -0.82 -0.99 -12.03
N THR A 1154 -1.37 -1.86 -11.18
CA THR A 1154 -1.32 -3.29 -11.48
C THR A 1154 -2.73 -3.83 -11.57
N GLN A 1155 -3.02 -4.53 -12.67
CA GLN A 1155 -4.35 -5.08 -13.01
C GLN A 1155 -4.83 -6.14 -11.99
N TYR A 1156 -3.97 -6.54 -11.04
CA TYR A 1156 -4.22 -7.56 -10.03
C TYR A 1156 -3.54 -7.17 -8.71
N TRP A 1157 -4.35 -6.84 -7.70
CA TRP A 1157 -3.89 -6.38 -6.37
C TRP A 1157 -3.01 -7.41 -5.62
N TRP A 1158 -2.99 -8.67 -6.05
CA TRP A 1158 -2.14 -9.74 -5.49
C TRP A 1158 -0.83 -10.00 -6.25
N MET A 1159 -0.62 -9.36 -7.41
CA MET A 1159 0.59 -9.53 -8.23
C MET A 1159 1.55 -8.34 -8.17
N GLY A 1160 1.07 -7.14 -7.86
CA GLY A 1160 1.89 -5.93 -7.67
C GLY A 1160 1.84 -5.46 -6.23
N GLY A 1161 2.94 -5.60 -5.49
CA GLY A 1161 3.07 -4.91 -4.22
C GLY A 1161 3.15 -3.40 -4.48
N ARG A 1162 2.38 -2.59 -3.75
CA ARG A 1162 2.59 -1.13 -3.73
C ARG A 1162 4.04 -0.84 -3.39
N GLU A 1163 4.61 0.16 -4.05
CA GLU A 1163 5.91 0.70 -3.66
C GLU A 1163 5.90 1.15 -2.19
N TYR A 1164 6.93 0.74 -1.46
CA TYR A 1164 7.14 1.12 -0.07
C TYR A 1164 8.36 2.02 0.04
N TYR A 1165 8.17 3.21 0.62
CA TYR A 1165 9.21 4.20 0.88
C TYR A 1165 9.58 4.18 2.36
N ASP A 1166 10.87 4.02 2.65
CA ASP A 1166 11.47 4.17 3.97
C ASP A 1166 12.41 5.39 3.94
N TYR A 1167 11.98 6.46 4.61
CA TYR A 1167 12.74 7.71 4.74
C TYR A 1167 13.59 7.64 6.00
N ARG A 1168 14.91 7.56 5.82
CA ARG A 1168 15.88 7.59 6.92
C ARG A 1168 16.66 8.89 6.89
N ASP A 1169 17.36 9.17 7.98
CA ASP A 1169 18.20 10.36 8.08
C ASP A 1169 19.26 10.45 6.97
N ASP A 1170 19.82 9.30 6.57
CA ASP A 1170 20.98 9.22 5.68
C ASP A 1170 20.68 8.69 4.28
N ARG A 1171 19.45 8.25 4.01
CA ARG A 1171 19.03 7.65 2.73
C ARG A 1171 17.51 7.53 2.61
N VAL A 1172 17.04 7.36 1.38
CA VAL A 1172 15.68 6.88 1.07
C VAL A 1172 15.78 5.46 0.50
N VAL A 1173 14.96 4.53 0.99
CA VAL A 1173 14.86 3.17 0.47
C VAL A 1173 13.48 2.96 -0.12
N ILE A 1174 13.44 2.48 -1.36
CA ILE A 1174 12.21 2.18 -2.10
C ILE A 1174 12.22 0.69 -2.41
N THR A 1175 11.16 -0.03 -2.06
CA THR A 1175 11.07 -1.47 -2.31
C THR A 1175 9.78 -1.85 -3.01
N GLN A 1176 9.86 -2.89 -3.85
CA GLN A 1176 8.73 -3.53 -4.47
C GLN A 1176 8.94 -5.05 -4.49
N SER A 1177 7.89 -5.81 -4.18
CA SER A 1177 7.96 -7.27 -4.26
C SER A 1177 8.11 -7.75 -5.71
N TYR A 1178 7.61 -6.98 -6.67
CA TYR A 1178 7.68 -7.26 -8.09
C TYR A 1178 7.64 -5.95 -8.89
N LEU A 1179 8.68 -5.69 -9.68
CA LEU A 1179 8.80 -4.55 -10.58
C LEU A 1179 8.66 -5.06 -12.03
N ASN A 1180 7.70 -4.53 -12.76
CA ASN A 1180 7.48 -4.90 -14.17
C ASN A 1180 8.67 -4.48 -15.05
N PRO A 1181 8.87 -5.11 -16.22
CA PRO A 1181 9.73 -4.55 -17.25
C PRO A 1181 9.23 -3.16 -17.67
N GLY A 1182 10.14 -2.21 -17.90
CA GLY A 1182 9.81 -0.86 -18.35
C GLY A 1182 10.64 0.23 -17.67
N ILE A 1183 10.20 1.47 -17.88
CA ILE A 1183 10.77 2.67 -17.24
C ILE A 1183 9.90 3.03 -16.05
N HIS A 1184 10.52 3.14 -14.88
CA HIS A 1184 9.86 3.49 -13.62
C HIS A 1184 10.46 4.77 -13.08
N GLU A 1185 9.60 5.66 -12.59
CA GLU A 1185 10.03 6.93 -12.02
C GLU A 1185 9.60 7.00 -10.56
N PHE A 1186 10.57 7.25 -9.68
CA PHE A 1186 10.35 7.43 -8.26
C PHE A 1186 10.71 8.84 -7.84
N PHE A 1187 9.87 9.42 -6.98
CA PHE A 1187 9.98 10.81 -6.55
C PHE A 1187 10.06 10.93 -5.04
N TYR A 1188 10.95 11.80 -4.56
CA TYR A 1188 10.89 12.27 -3.17
C TYR A 1188 11.50 13.66 -2.99
N PHE A 1189 11.07 14.38 -1.96
CA PHE A 1189 11.60 15.70 -1.62
C PHE A 1189 12.72 15.60 -0.60
N ALA A 1190 13.71 16.49 -0.73
CA ALA A 1190 14.76 16.70 0.23
C ALA A 1190 14.91 18.20 0.55
N ARG A 1191 15.44 18.49 1.74
CA ARG A 1191 15.65 19.84 2.25
C ARG A 1191 17.11 20.02 2.66
N PRO A 1192 17.84 20.99 2.07
CA PRO A 1192 19.20 21.33 2.48
C PRO A 1192 19.13 22.14 3.78
N LEU A 1193 19.81 21.70 4.84
CA LEU A 1193 19.75 22.30 6.17
C LEU A 1193 21.08 22.81 6.71
N VAL A 1194 22.20 22.20 6.29
CA VAL A 1194 23.54 22.55 6.77
C VAL A 1194 24.34 23.10 5.60
N ARG A 1195 24.96 24.27 5.77
CA ARG A 1195 25.82 24.88 4.75
C ARG A 1195 27.12 24.11 4.62
N GLY A 1196 27.63 23.98 3.41
CA GLY A 1196 28.87 23.25 3.17
C GLY A 1196 28.90 22.54 1.84
N ASP A 1197 29.96 21.76 1.67
CA ASP A 1197 30.18 20.86 0.54
C ASP A 1197 30.12 19.42 1.07
N ALA A 1198 29.19 18.63 0.55
CA ALA A 1198 29.01 17.25 0.97
C ALA A 1198 29.04 16.29 -0.20
N TYR A 1199 29.65 15.13 0.04
CA TYR A 1199 29.62 14.02 -0.87
C TYR A 1199 28.18 13.48 -1.01
N HIS A 1200 27.76 13.28 -2.26
CA HIS A 1200 26.46 12.72 -2.61
C HIS A 1200 26.68 11.30 -3.20
N PRO A 1201 26.56 10.23 -2.37
CA PRO A 1201 26.85 8.87 -2.82
C PRO A 1201 25.93 8.43 -3.97
N PRO A 1202 26.29 7.39 -4.73
CA PRO A 1202 25.43 6.88 -5.82
C PRO A 1202 24.10 6.32 -5.30
N ALA A 1203 23.03 6.46 -6.10
CA ALA A 1203 21.83 5.65 -5.92
C ALA A 1203 22.06 4.25 -6.49
N GLN A 1204 21.56 3.21 -5.83
CA GLN A 1204 21.73 1.81 -6.25
C GLN A 1204 20.41 1.04 -6.21
N ALA A 1205 20.04 0.43 -7.32
CA ALA A 1205 18.98 -0.56 -7.43
C ALA A 1205 19.58 -1.97 -7.42
N THR A 1206 18.96 -2.92 -6.72
CA THR A 1206 19.40 -4.31 -6.64
C THR A 1206 18.23 -5.25 -6.40
N LEU A 1207 18.38 -6.52 -6.77
CA LEU A 1207 17.46 -7.59 -6.37
C LEU A 1207 17.99 -8.24 -5.09
N MET A 1208 17.17 -8.29 -4.04
CA MET A 1208 17.63 -8.73 -2.71
C MET A 1208 18.19 -10.17 -2.67
N TYR A 1209 17.77 -11.04 -3.60
CA TYR A 1209 18.17 -12.45 -3.67
C TYR A 1209 19.04 -12.80 -4.89
N GLU A 1210 19.27 -11.81 -5.77
CA GLU A 1210 20.16 -11.88 -6.93
C GLU A 1210 21.01 -10.59 -6.93
N PRO A 1211 21.84 -10.36 -5.89
CA PRO A 1211 22.54 -9.09 -5.70
C PRO A 1211 23.53 -8.77 -6.83
N GLU A 1212 23.91 -9.75 -7.64
CA GLU A 1212 24.66 -9.58 -8.88
C GLU A 1212 23.89 -8.83 -9.97
N ILE A 1213 22.55 -8.81 -9.91
CA ILE A 1213 21.68 -7.99 -10.76
C ILE A 1213 21.45 -6.66 -10.06
N PHE A 1214 22.14 -5.63 -10.52
CA PHE A 1214 22.05 -4.29 -9.93
C PHE A 1214 22.29 -3.18 -10.95
N GLY A 1215 21.95 -1.97 -10.55
CA GLY A 1215 22.24 -0.75 -11.29
C GLY A 1215 22.64 0.34 -10.32
N ARG A 1216 23.59 1.21 -10.67
CA ARG A 1216 23.94 2.36 -9.84
C ARG A 1216 24.30 3.58 -10.65
N THR A 1217 23.98 4.75 -10.10
CA THR A 1217 24.45 6.03 -10.63
C THR A 1217 25.93 6.22 -10.32
N GLY A 1218 26.53 7.29 -10.86
CA GLY A 1218 27.78 7.81 -10.32
C GLY A 1218 27.56 8.50 -8.95
N GLY A 1219 28.64 8.63 -8.18
CA GLY A 1219 28.70 9.53 -7.02
C GLY A 1219 29.01 10.97 -7.46
N GLY A 1220 28.58 11.93 -6.66
CA GLY A 1220 28.71 13.36 -6.95
C GLY A 1220 28.92 14.21 -5.69
N SER A 1221 28.64 15.50 -5.80
CA SER A 1221 28.70 16.45 -4.67
C SER A 1221 27.50 17.39 -4.70
N LEU A 1222 27.06 17.85 -3.53
CA LEU A 1222 26.02 18.86 -3.39
C LEU A 1222 26.50 19.95 -2.45
N LYS A 1223 26.41 21.20 -2.92
CA LYS A 1223 26.80 22.39 -2.17
C LYS A 1223 25.56 23.07 -1.63
N VAL A 1224 25.62 23.53 -0.39
CA VAL A 1224 24.55 24.30 0.25
C VAL A 1224 25.09 25.64 0.75
N GLN A 1225 24.41 26.71 0.37
CA GLN A 1225 24.69 28.09 0.79
C GLN A 1225 23.56 28.67 1.63
#